data_AF-Q8SSE2-F1
#
_entry.id   AF-Q8SSE2-F1
#
_cell.length_a   1.000
_cell.length_b   1.000
_cell.length_c   1.000
_cell.angle_alpha   90.00
_cell.angle_beta   90.00
_cell.angle_gamma   90.00
#
_symmetry.space_group_name_H-M   'P 1'
#
loop_
_entity.id
_entity.type
_entity.pdbx_description
1 polymer ?
#
loop_
_entity_poly.entity_id
_entity_poly.type
_entity_poly.pdbx_seq_one_letter_code
_entity_poly.pdbx_strand_id
1 'polypeptide(L)'
;MQKELEILISKLKTMTVIDNHEDYNYLVSHTDQCNNKARIFELLKSKNNSPAEVAPLLFTFVSKLEPESDEDLLPKIVDFIRGCRGNSRETSEWMVKILFLLLEKTKERRRDSGVRLRLLECIRVYGKDTRLVNHVIDLMCTKNSAEIIGLILESIPSISDELVRCAMKQDNPVLLKNLSIVLPLLSGRDISLFVNYEHFDELLDSEHFFMRNCFLEICANLVEHFKKKGMVGKLNDLVGVVVERLSDTYFLTRYKALQVLECLFQRNSITVGRRHEVIREVGGRVLDKTVVVRKKAISICSGLLMRHPFASEKTLEKKNLGSAENESNRSGLCDGEKESEMKYYEDLNQFHDIMKEIQDNIVTLLSGGTKTEINECIEFIKLCFYYRIDGSREAFESLFDLVWTQDLELLVLSFRDLVVQMKMNNSSLFCFFKEFIRMEGNHSFEKVLRELSARRYIDKTFVSELCSMFLQGFHLLEASYLLRHIGRPLTVDMFHSLVLFSTKLLFSSQVEKDLVDMLSVYKNIVQIRVRQRVKFDDEIIEVLAKNLAKMTFFEHQVVDVTVSTIYSISTLPEKSIIMLLEKLCDMERSSLKAISAVGCIGLKHMQYVEELERLVKSNRIKIKVDKTVITPEIVERRRSINASRQSISTILEENKDGDDSILNNSALDRGISSRIGDKSEEEIVDFFFYIKEKEMLYGKTVLSNFKQVVEEGCFSSDEEIQVAAYVSLYRLMCISFEFFSEHYETFIRSMSHPIPRIRANAVVAMGDFLLSYNTTAERHTHLLLESLGDVDADVRRNALLVIHNLLMKNILKIKGYGPKLVLLLTDENAEIKEMAEHLLIQISKKENTMTTLLYETITAENGQLPLIIGFLTDLVSEKAKESLFLKALRSNVNSETLKLLCSAFNLDDRIAGSGGLLNRSK
;
A
#
# COMPACT_ATOMS: atom_id res chain seq x y z
N MET A 1 35.54 -1.64 62.05
CA MET A 1 34.10 -1.56 61.70
C MET A 1 33.32 -2.83 62.01
N GLN A 2 33.37 -3.91 61.24
CA GLN A 2 32.50 -5.08 61.50
C GLN A 2 32.71 -5.70 62.90
N LYS A 3 33.97 -5.84 63.35
CA LYS A 3 34.30 -6.26 64.72
C LYS A 3 33.82 -5.28 65.79
N GLU A 4 33.80 -3.97 65.51
CA GLU A 4 33.32 -2.95 66.45
C GLU A 4 31.80 -3.00 66.60
N LEU A 5 31.08 -3.21 65.49
CA LEU A 5 29.62 -3.40 65.50
C LEU A 5 29.23 -4.69 66.24
N GLU A 6 30.00 -5.78 66.10
CA GLU A 6 29.76 -7.02 66.86
C GLU A 6 30.00 -6.85 68.37
N ILE A 7 31.03 -6.08 68.76
CA ILE A 7 31.28 -5.71 70.16
C ILE A 7 30.11 -4.87 70.69
N LEU A 8 29.62 -3.89 69.91
CA LEU A 8 28.48 -3.05 70.26
C LEU A 8 27.19 -3.86 70.42
N ILE A 9 26.91 -4.82 69.53
CA ILE A 9 25.79 -5.77 69.63
C ILE A 9 25.85 -6.59 70.93
N SER A 10 27.06 -6.96 71.37
CA SER A 10 27.23 -7.71 72.64
C SER A 10 27.00 -6.85 73.88
N LYS A 11 27.42 -5.58 73.84
CA LYS A 11 27.23 -4.57 74.91
C LYS A 11 25.76 -4.19 75.08
N LEU A 12 25.04 -4.00 73.97
CA LEU A 12 23.63 -3.56 73.98
C LEU A 12 22.62 -4.65 74.37
N LYS A 13 23.05 -5.92 74.53
CA LYS A 13 22.14 -7.04 74.85
C LYS A 13 21.47 -6.92 76.22
N THR A 14 22.04 -6.16 77.14
CA THR A 14 21.56 -6.00 78.53
C THR A 14 21.01 -4.61 78.85
N MET A 15 20.95 -3.71 77.86
CA MET A 15 20.60 -2.29 78.07
C MET A 15 19.32 -1.96 77.32
N THR A 16 18.52 -1.02 77.83
CA THR A 16 17.29 -0.58 77.14
C THR A 16 17.60 0.52 76.14
N VAL A 17 16.70 0.73 75.16
CA VAL A 17 16.82 1.83 74.19
C VAL A 17 16.83 3.21 74.86
N ILE A 18 16.12 3.36 75.98
CA ILE A 18 16.07 4.59 76.78
C ILE A 18 17.45 4.92 77.36
N ASP A 19 18.13 3.91 77.90
CA ASP A 19 19.39 4.10 78.62
C ASP A 19 20.59 4.39 77.69
N ASN A 20 20.50 4.05 76.39
CA ASN A 20 21.62 4.12 75.44
C ASN A 20 21.21 4.40 73.99
N HIS A 21 20.40 5.44 73.78
CA HIS A 21 19.87 5.80 72.47
C HIS A 21 20.96 6.08 71.40
N GLU A 22 22.09 6.70 71.78
CA GLU A 22 23.18 7.03 70.83
C GLU A 22 23.86 5.78 70.25
N ASP A 23 24.16 4.80 71.10
CA ASP A 23 24.78 3.53 70.69
C ASP A 23 23.82 2.72 69.80
N TYR A 24 22.51 2.73 70.10
CA TYR A 24 21.48 2.10 69.25
C TYR A 24 21.34 2.80 67.90
N ASN A 25 21.35 4.14 67.86
CA ASN A 25 21.25 4.90 66.62
C ASN A 25 22.49 4.70 65.73
N TYR A 26 23.69 4.69 66.35
CA TYR A 26 24.95 4.38 65.65
C TYR A 26 24.96 2.95 65.10
N LEU A 27 24.44 1.97 65.84
CA LEU A 27 24.31 0.59 65.37
C LEU A 27 23.40 0.50 64.14
N VAL A 28 22.24 1.16 64.20
CA VAL A 28 21.23 1.11 63.14
C VAL A 28 21.68 1.88 61.89
N SER A 29 22.37 3.02 62.03
CA SER A 29 22.85 3.82 60.88
C SER A 29 23.89 3.10 60.03
N HIS A 30 24.62 2.13 60.61
CA HIS A 30 25.66 1.33 59.95
C HIS A 30 25.23 -0.14 59.69
N THR A 31 23.91 -0.38 59.60
CA THR A 31 23.33 -1.71 59.36
C THR A 31 23.75 -2.32 58.02
N ASP A 32 24.01 -1.49 57.01
CA ASP A 32 24.50 -1.86 55.67
C ASP A 32 25.88 -2.54 55.71
N GLN A 33 26.70 -2.22 56.71
CA GLN A 33 28.05 -2.74 56.88
C GLN A 33 28.13 -3.97 57.80
N CYS A 34 26.99 -4.50 58.24
CA CYS A 34 26.90 -5.64 59.15
C CYS A 34 26.43 -6.92 58.43
N ASN A 35 27.20 -8.01 58.56
CA ASN A 35 26.84 -9.30 57.96
C ASN A 35 25.66 -10.01 58.67
N ASN A 36 25.27 -9.59 59.88
CA ASN A 36 24.24 -10.28 60.68
C ASN A 36 23.13 -9.34 61.16
N LYS A 37 22.38 -8.78 60.20
CA LYS A 37 21.25 -7.87 60.41
C LYS A 37 20.12 -8.49 61.25
N ALA A 38 20.02 -9.82 61.32
CA ALA A 38 19.05 -10.53 62.15
C ALA A 38 19.26 -10.30 63.66
N ARG A 39 20.52 -10.23 64.12
CA ARG A 39 20.82 -9.97 65.53
C ARG A 39 20.50 -8.53 65.93
N ILE A 40 20.63 -7.58 65.01
CA ILE A 40 20.24 -6.17 65.23
C ILE A 40 18.72 -6.08 65.41
N PHE A 41 17.94 -6.77 64.57
CA PHE A 41 16.48 -6.81 64.71
C PHE A 41 16.03 -7.48 66.03
N GLU A 42 16.67 -8.56 66.46
CA GLU A 42 16.36 -9.21 67.76
C GLU A 42 16.67 -8.30 68.97
N LEU A 43 17.70 -7.44 68.88
CA LEU A 43 17.97 -6.43 69.91
C LEU A 43 16.87 -5.37 69.98
N LEU A 44 16.39 -4.89 68.82
CA LEU A 44 15.28 -3.93 68.75
C LEU A 44 13.97 -4.53 69.28
N LYS A 45 13.71 -5.81 69.00
CA LYS A 45 12.52 -6.57 69.42
C LYS A 45 12.49 -6.96 70.91
N SER A 46 13.55 -6.72 71.68
CA SER A 46 13.64 -7.18 73.07
C SER A 46 12.45 -6.70 73.92
N LYS A 47 11.96 -7.56 74.84
CA LYS A 47 10.76 -7.29 75.68
C LYS A 47 10.90 -6.05 76.59
N ASN A 48 12.12 -5.55 76.76
CA ASN A 48 12.42 -4.43 77.64
C ASN A 48 12.32 -3.07 76.92
N ASN A 49 12.13 -3.04 75.60
CA ASN A 49 12.04 -1.81 74.83
C ASN A 49 10.57 -1.46 74.55
N SER A 50 10.19 -0.19 74.73
CA SER A 50 8.84 0.25 74.39
C SER A 50 8.67 0.37 72.85
N PRO A 51 7.52 -0.03 72.28
CA PRO A 51 7.28 0.10 70.84
C PRO A 51 7.36 1.53 70.30
N ALA A 52 7.12 2.55 71.14
CA ALA A 52 7.19 3.96 70.77
C ALA A 52 8.63 4.43 70.52
N GLU A 53 9.59 3.98 71.35
CA GLU A 53 11.01 4.33 71.24
C GLU A 53 11.74 3.50 70.17
N VAL A 54 11.27 2.27 69.93
CA VAL A 54 11.82 1.40 68.89
C VAL A 54 11.42 1.88 67.50
N ALA A 55 10.28 2.55 67.33
CA ALA A 55 9.73 2.88 66.01
C ALA A 55 10.66 3.73 65.12
N PRO A 56 11.27 4.84 65.61
CA PRO A 56 12.21 5.64 64.80
C PRO A 56 13.49 4.87 64.43
N LEU A 57 14.01 4.06 65.35
CA LEU A 57 15.18 3.20 65.11
C LEU A 57 14.83 2.08 64.12
N LEU A 58 13.64 1.50 64.20
CA LEU A 58 13.17 0.49 63.27
C LEU A 58 12.98 1.07 61.85
N PHE A 59 12.53 2.32 61.73
CA PHE A 59 12.46 3.01 60.44
C PHE A 59 13.85 3.18 59.81
N THR A 60 14.84 3.67 60.58
CA THR A 60 16.22 3.81 60.10
C THR A 60 16.82 2.45 59.73
N PHE A 61 16.55 1.41 60.52
CA PHE A 61 16.98 0.04 60.24
C PHE A 61 16.41 -0.46 58.91
N VAL A 62 15.10 -0.35 58.73
CA VAL A 62 14.40 -0.76 57.49
C VAL A 62 14.88 0.04 56.27
N SER A 63 15.19 1.33 56.43
CA SER A 63 15.72 2.16 55.34
C SER A 63 17.05 1.63 54.76
N LYS A 64 17.84 0.94 55.58
CA LYS A 64 19.14 0.36 55.24
C LYS A 64 19.09 -1.11 54.81
N LEU A 65 17.92 -1.76 54.88
CA LEU A 65 17.76 -3.13 54.38
C LEU A 65 17.78 -3.17 52.86
N GLU A 66 18.41 -4.22 52.34
CA GLU A 66 18.44 -4.53 50.92
C GLU A 66 17.42 -5.64 50.64
N PRO A 67 16.47 -5.43 49.72
CA PRO A 67 15.39 -6.38 49.50
C PRO A 67 15.92 -7.78 49.17
N GLU A 68 16.89 -7.88 48.25
CA GLU A 68 17.39 -9.14 47.69
C GLU A 68 18.19 -9.99 48.69
N SER A 69 18.93 -9.35 49.61
CA SER A 69 19.80 -10.05 50.57
C SER A 69 19.13 -10.32 51.93
N ASP A 70 18.07 -9.58 52.29
CA ASP A 70 17.45 -9.60 53.63
C ASP A 70 16.03 -10.19 53.67
N GLU A 71 15.67 -11.06 52.72
CA GLU A 71 14.29 -11.56 52.54
C GLU A 71 13.71 -12.26 53.78
N ASP A 72 14.51 -13.01 54.53
CA ASP A 72 14.08 -13.74 55.73
C ASP A 72 13.70 -12.83 56.92
N LEU A 73 14.12 -11.56 56.88
CA LEU A 73 13.82 -10.57 57.93
C LEU A 73 12.52 -9.83 57.69
N LEU A 74 12.12 -9.63 56.44
CA LEU A 74 10.91 -8.88 56.09
C LEU A 74 9.64 -9.48 56.74
N PRO A 75 9.38 -10.80 56.67
CA PRO A 75 8.27 -11.42 57.40
C PRO A 75 8.28 -11.15 58.91
N LYS A 76 9.45 -11.26 59.54
CA LYS A 76 9.61 -11.14 61.01
C LYS A 76 9.36 -9.70 61.47
N ILE A 77 9.75 -8.73 60.65
CA ILE A 77 9.47 -7.31 60.86
C ILE A 77 7.96 -7.05 60.75
N VAL A 78 7.30 -7.60 59.73
CA VAL A 78 5.85 -7.45 59.53
C VAL A 78 5.05 -8.08 60.68
N ASP A 79 5.45 -9.27 61.15
CA ASP A 79 4.80 -9.94 62.28
C ASP A 79 5.00 -9.15 63.59
N PHE A 80 6.17 -8.52 63.79
CA PHE A 80 6.42 -7.62 64.92
C PHE A 80 5.52 -6.38 64.86
N ILE A 81 5.42 -5.74 63.68
CA ILE A 81 4.54 -4.59 63.47
C ILE A 81 3.08 -4.98 63.74
N ARG A 82 2.63 -6.17 63.33
CA ARG A 82 1.27 -6.68 63.64
C ARG A 82 1.03 -6.81 65.14
N GLY A 83 2.05 -7.23 65.90
CA GLY A 83 2.00 -7.39 67.36
C GLY A 83 1.99 -6.08 68.16
N CYS A 84 2.38 -4.95 67.56
CA CYS A 84 2.46 -3.64 68.22
C CYS A 84 1.14 -2.86 68.27
N ARG A 85 0.02 -3.50 67.92
CA ARG A 85 -1.31 -2.88 67.85
C ARG A 85 -1.83 -2.46 69.23
N GLY A 86 -2.37 -1.24 69.34
CA GLY A 86 -3.10 -0.78 70.54
C GLY A 86 -2.26 -0.03 71.58
N ASN A 87 -0.97 0.22 71.32
CA ASN A 87 -0.06 0.86 72.30
C ASN A 87 -0.19 2.40 72.35
N SER A 88 -0.22 3.11 71.20
CA SER A 88 -0.54 4.55 71.10
C SER A 88 -0.81 5.00 69.64
N ARG A 89 -1.42 6.19 69.44
CA ARG A 89 -1.64 6.78 68.10
C ARG A 89 -0.33 7.08 67.38
N GLU A 90 0.64 7.67 68.09
CA GLU A 90 1.97 7.98 67.56
C GLU A 90 2.73 6.73 67.13
N THR A 91 2.65 5.65 67.92
CA THR A 91 3.23 4.35 67.55
C THR A 91 2.59 3.83 66.26
N SER A 92 1.26 3.94 66.13
CA SER A 92 0.54 3.48 64.94
C SER A 92 0.94 4.27 63.68
N GLU A 93 1.17 5.59 63.78
CA GLU A 93 1.65 6.42 62.68
C GLU A 93 3.07 6.03 62.23
N TRP A 94 3.97 5.75 63.18
CA TRP A 94 5.30 5.23 62.86
C TRP A 94 5.28 3.85 62.21
N MET A 95 4.43 2.94 62.71
CA MET A 95 4.28 1.61 62.13
C MET A 95 3.77 1.67 60.68
N VAL A 96 2.82 2.57 60.38
CA VAL A 96 2.36 2.81 59.00
C VAL A 96 3.49 3.33 58.11
N LYS A 97 4.28 4.31 58.56
CA LYS A 97 5.44 4.81 57.80
C LYS A 97 6.43 3.69 57.45
N ILE A 98 6.70 2.79 58.40
CA ILE A 98 7.59 1.64 58.18
C ILE A 98 6.98 0.65 57.19
N LEU A 99 5.67 0.37 57.29
CA LEU A 99 4.96 -0.51 56.34
C LEU A 99 5.01 0.02 54.90
N PHE A 100 4.81 1.33 54.70
CA PHE A 100 4.89 1.94 53.36
C PHE A 100 6.33 1.99 52.82
N LEU A 101 7.34 2.18 53.67
CA LEU A 101 8.76 2.06 53.29
C LEU A 101 9.11 0.61 52.85
N LEU A 102 8.58 -0.40 53.54
CA LEU A 102 8.73 -1.81 53.15
C LEU A 102 8.04 -2.09 51.82
N LEU A 103 6.86 -1.54 51.58
CA LEU A 103 6.16 -1.66 50.30
C LEU A 103 6.95 -1.02 49.16
N GLU A 104 7.50 0.17 49.37
CA GLU A 104 8.32 0.84 48.36
C GLU A 104 9.56 0.02 48.00
N LYS A 105 10.24 -0.56 49.00
CA LYS A 105 11.41 -1.43 48.79
C LYS A 105 11.08 -2.78 48.15
N THR A 106 9.85 -3.26 48.29
CA THR A 106 9.42 -4.57 47.75
C THR A 106 8.63 -4.46 46.44
N LYS A 107 8.59 -3.26 45.84
CA LYS A 107 7.67 -2.94 44.74
C LYS A 107 7.89 -3.73 43.44
N GLU A 108 9.12 -4.15 43.17
CA GLU A 108 9.52 -4.86 41.94
C GLU A 108 9.36 -6.39 42.03
N ARG A 109 8.86 -6.91 43.15
CA ARG A 109 8.71 -8.36 43.39
C ARG A 109 7.43 -8.94 42.78
N ARG A 110 7.46 -10.26 42.49
CA ARG A 110 6.33 -11.02 41.96
C ARG A 110 5.05 -10.87 42.81
N ARG A 111 3.92 -10.86 42.10
CA ARG A 111 2.53 -10.67 42.58
C ARG A 111 2.17 -11.52 43.81
N ASP A 112 2.66 -12.75 43.87
CA ASP A 112 2.27 -13.77 44.87
C ASP A 112 3.28 -13.96 46.00
N SER A 113 4.17 -13.00 46.23
CA SER A 113 5.08 -13.10 47.37
C SER A 113 4.29 -13.09 48.68
N GLY A 114 4.43 -14.12 49.51
CA GLY A 114 3.77 -14.23 50.81
C GLY A 114 4.09 -13.08 51.77
N VAL A 115 5.13 -12.29 51.49
CA VAL A 115 5.47 -11.05 52.19
C VAL A 115 4.51 -9.91 51.82
N ARG A 116 4.17 -9.75 50.53
CA ARG A 116 3.27 -8.70 50.03
C ARG A 116 1.84 -8.90 50.54
N LEU A 117 1.34 -10.15 50.58
CA LEU A 117 0.04 -10.46 51.18
C LEU A 117 -0.01 -10.13 52.68
N ARG A 118 1.06 -10.46 53.43
CA ARG A 118 1.18 -10.12 54.85
C ARG A 118 1.28 -8.61 55.10
N LEU A 119 1.99 -7.88 54.24
CA LEU A 119 2.07 -6.42 54.29
C LEU A 119 0.69 -5.79 54.05
N LEU A 120 -0.03 -6.23 53.02
CA LEU A 120 -1.38 -5.74 52.72
C LEU A 120 -2.37 -6.07 53.85
N GLU A 121 -2.29 -7.26 54.45
CA GLU A 121 -3.10 -7.62 55.62
C GLU A 121 -2.80 -6.71 56.81
N CYS A 122 -1.54 -6.41 57.08
CA CYS A 122 -1.15 -5.51 58.17
C CYS A 122 -1.63 -4.07 57.90
N ILE A 123 -1.48 -3.57 56.68
CA ILE A 123 -1.97 -2.23 56.28
C ILE A 123 -3.50 -2.15 56.42
N ARG A 124 -4.23 -3.22 56.07
CA ARG A 124 -5.68 -3.31 56.30
C ARG A 124 -6.06 -3.23 57.77
N VAL A 125 -5.26 -3.82 58.66
CA VAL A 125 -5.48 -3.75 60.11
C VAL A 125 -5.25 -2.33 60.64
N TYR A 126 -4.16 -1.68 60.22
CA TYR A 126 -3.80 -0.32 60.67
C TYR A 126 -4.67 0.78 60.03
N GLY A 127 -5.18 0.56 58.82
CA GLY A 127 -6.02 1.51 58.09
C GLY A 127 -7.39 1.79 58.70
N LYS A 128 -7.82 1.03 59.72
CA LYS A 128 -9.04 1.32 60.49
C LYS A 128 -8.86 2.48 61.48
N ASP A 129 -7.63 2.70 61.94
CA ASP A 129 -7.32 3.59 63.06
C ASP A 129 -6.46 4.80 62.65
N THR A 130 -5.95 4.85 61.40
CA THR A 130 -4.98 5.84 60.92
C THR A 130 -5.32 6.42 59.54
N ARG A 131 -4.89 7.67 59.26
CA ARG A 131 -5.08 8.33 57.96
C ARG A 131 -4.03 7.86 56.95
N LEU A 132 -4.40 6.90 56.10
CA LEU A 132 -3.48 6.31 55.12
C LEU A 132 -3.30 7.11 53.83
N VAL A 133 -4.20 8.05 53.52
CA VAL A 133 -4.26 8.74 52.22
C VAL A 133 -2.95 9.42 51.86
N ASN A 134 -2.34 10.17 52.79
CA ASN A 134 -1.07 10.87 52.53
C ASN A 134 0.07 9.89 52.21
N HIS A 135 0.16 8.77 52.93
CA HIS A 135 1.18 7.75 52.67
C HIS A 135 0.97 7.04 51.33
N VAL A 136 -0.30 6.86 50.92
CA VAL A 136 -0.61 6.34 49.59
C VAL A 136 -0.18 7.34 48.53
N ILE A 137 -0.48 8.64 48.68
CA ILE A 137 -0.05 9.69 47.75
C ILE A 137 1.48 9.75 47.64
N ASP A 138 2.20 9.69 48.76
CA ASP A 138 3.67 9.65 48.78
C ASP A 138 4.19 8.45 47.97
N LEU A 139 3.58 7.28 48.13
CA LEU A 139 3.90 6.09 47.34
C LEU A 139 3.52 6.27 45.86
N MET A 140 2.43 6.96 45.54
CA MET A 140 2.04 7.30 44.17
C MET A 140 3.03 8.26 43.50
N CYS A 141 3.79 9.05 44.26
CA CYS A 141 4.85 9.89 43.71
C CYS A 141 6.11 9.08 43.29
N THR A 142 6.17 7.79 43.64
CA THR A 142 7.28 6.90 43.24
C THR A 142 7.02 6.23 41.89
N LYS A 143 8.08 5.91 41.14
CA LYS A 143 7.96 5.20 39.85
C LYS A 143 7.45 3.76 40.07
N ASN A 144 6.56 3.31 39.17
CA ASN A 144 6.03 1.94 39.09
C ASN A 144 5.22 1.45 40.30
N SER A 145 4.59 2.35 41.06
CA SER A 145 3.81 1.99 42.25
C SER A 145 2.34 1.63 41.96
N ALA A 146 1.84 1.93 40.75
CA ALA A 146 0.41 1.84 40.42
C ALA A 146 -0.24 0.48 40.74
N GLU A 147 0.45 -0.64 40.49
CA GLU A 147 -0.09 -1.97 40.78
C GLU A 147 -0.26 -2.23 42.28
N ILE A 148 0.70 -1.79 43.11
CA ILE A 148 0.64 -1.96 44.57
C ILE A 148 -0.48 -1.10 45.15
N ILE A 149 -0.61 0.12 44.65
CA ILE A 149 -1.67 1.04 45.05
C ILE A 149 -3.04 0.45 44.72
N GLY A 150 -3.20 -0.15 43.53
CA GLY A 150 -4.40 -0.91 43.18
C GLY A 150 -4.76 -1.96 44.24
N LEU A 151 -3.80 -2.78 44.67
CA LEU A 151 -4.01 -3.82 45.69
C LEU A 151 -4.32 -3.24 47.09
N ILE A 152 -3.75 -2.08 47.46
CA ILE A 152 -4.06 -1.40 48.72
C ILE A 152 -5.52 -0.94 48.70
N LEU A 153 -5.95 -0.34 47.59
CA LEU A 153 -7.33 0.13 47.42
C LEU A 153 -8.34 -1.02 47.37
N GLU A 154 -7.95 -2.18 46.83
CA GLU A 154 -8.75 -3.41 46.93
C GLU A 154 -8.91 -3.89 48.37
N SER A 155 -7.85 -3.77 49.17
CA SER A 155 -7.85 -4.23 50.55
C SER A 155 -8.62 -3.29 51.48
N ILE A 156 -8.69 -2.00 51.13
CA ILE A 156 -9.34 -0.93 51.90
C ILE A 156 -10.14 -0.02 50.93
N PRO A 157 -11.35 -0.41 50.51
CA PRO A 157 -12.13 0.40 49.57
C PRO A 157 -12.54 1.78 50.12
N SER A 158 -12.62 1.93 51.44
CA SER A 158 -13.09 3.15 52.13
C SER A 158 -12.20 4.38 51.93
N ILE A 159 -10.92 4.22 51.58
CA ILE A 159 -10.00 5.34 51.36
C ILE A 159 -10.03 5.86 49.92
N SER A 160 -10.73 5.19 49.01
CA SER A 160 -10.69 5.49 47.57
C SER A 160 -11.24 6.89 47.25
N ASP A 161 -12.39 7.27 47.81
CA ASP A 161 -13.00 8.60 47.55
C ASP A 161 -12.12 9.74 48.07
N GLU A 162 -11.59 9.63 49.30
CA GLU A 162 -10.69 10.63 49.88
C GLU A 162 -9.36 10.72 49.10
N LEU A 163 -8.80 9.58 48.69
CA LEU A 163 -7.57 9.54 47.89
C LEU A 163 -7.72 10.26 46.55
N VAL A 164 -8.81 9.97 45.82
CA VAL A 164 -9.03 10.57 44.50
C VAL A 164 -9.17 12.09 44.63
N ARG A 165 -9.96 12.59 45.58
CA ARG A 165 -10.12 14.04 45.80
C ARG A 165 -8.81 14.74 46.21
N CYS A 166 -7.97 14.07 47.01
CA CYS A 166 -6.69 14.63 47.44
C CYS A 166 -5.63 14.58 46.34
N ALA A 167 -5.57 13.50 45.56
CA ALA A 167 -4.61 13.33 44.47
C ALA A 167 -4.90 14.28 43.30
N MET A 168 -6.17 14.58 43.01
CA MET A 168 -6.55 15.52 41.94
C MET A 168 -6.16 16.96 42.21
N LYS A 169 -5.95 17.34 43.48
CA LYS A 169 -5.51 18.70 43.85
C LYS A 169 -4.00 18.93 43.70
N GLN A 170 -3.25 17.92 43.25
CA GLN A 170 -1.79 17.96 43.20
C GLN A 170 -1.27 17.89 41.76
N ASP A 171 -0.42 18.84 41.38
CA ASP A 171 0.14 18.96 40.03
C ASP A 171 1.42 18.13 39.80
N ASN A 172 1.59 16.99 40.48
CA ASN A 172 2.77 16.16 40.29
C ASN A 172 2.60 15.22 39.07
N PRO A 173 3.44 15.31 38.02
CA PRO A 173 3.27 14.52 36.81
C PRO A 173 3.46 13.01 37.03
N VAL A 174 4.28 12.58 37.99
CA VAL A 174 4.47 11.16 38.33
C VAL A 174 3.23 10.62 39.04
N LEU A 175 2.69 11.41 39.97
CA LEU A 175 1.44 11.12 40.66
C LEU A 175 0.29 10.97 39.66
N LEU A 176 0.08 11.96 38.78
CA LEU A 176 -0.99 11.95 37.78
C LEU A 176 -0.84 10.78 36.81
N LYS A 177 0.39 10.45 36.38
CA LYS A 177 0.63 9.27 35.54
C LYS A 177 0.25 7.97 36.24
N ASN A 178 0.66 7.77 37.49
CA ASN A 178 0.29 6.58 38.26
C ASN A 178 -1.22 6.55 38.53
N LEU A 179 -1.83 7.70 38.79
CA LEU A 179 -3.27 7.86 38.99
C LEU A 179 -4.06 7.46 37.74
N SER A 180 -3.58 7.84 36.54
CA SER A 180 -4.20 7.47 35.26
C SER A 180 -4.25 5.96 35.01
N ILE A 181 -3.40 5.17 35.68
CA ILE A 181 -3.38 3.70 35.61
C ILE A 181 -4.30 3.11 36.69
N VAL A 182 -4.35 3.71 37.87
CA VAL A 182 -5.13 3.21 39.02
C VAL A 182 -6.63 3.44 38.84
N LEU A 183 -7.06 4.61 38.37
CA LEU A 183 -8.49 4.94 38.28
C LEU A 183 -9.29 4.02 37.34
N PRO A 184 -8.79 3.65 36.14
CA PRO A 184 -9.50 2.70 35.29
C PRO A 184 -9.65 1.32 35.97
N LEU A 185 -8.61 0.86 36.69
CA LEU A 185 -8.66 -0.39 37.46
C LEU A 185 -9.71 -0.36 38.58
N LEU A 186 -9.84 0.78 39.27
CA LEU A 186 -10.88 0.99 40.28
C LEU A 186 -12.27 0.99 39.63
N SER A 187 -12.43 1.68 38.50
CA SER A 187 -13.72 1.74 37.80
C SER A 187 -14.23 0.36 37.38
N GLY A 188 -13.33 -0.56 37.01
CA GLY A 188 -13.69 -1.94 36.68
C GLY A 188 -14.15 -2.79 37.87
N ARG A 189 -13.84 -2.39 39.11
CA ARG A 189 -14.13 -3.15 40.33
C ARG A 189 -15.25 -2.53 41.16
N ASP A 190 -15.17 -1.23 41.41
CA ASP A 190 -16.16 -0.47 42.16
C ASP A 190 -16.59 0.77 41.35
N ILE A 191 -17.50 0.53 40.42
CA ILE A 191 -18.05 1.58 39.55
C ILE A 191 -18.88 2.61 40.33
N SER A 192 -19.30 2.31 41.57
CA SER A 192 -20.18 3.18 42.37
C SER A 192 -19.53 4.52 42.69
N LEU A 193 -18.20 4.54 42.83
CA LEU A 193 -17.39 5.73 43.08
C LEU A 193 -17.43 6.75 41.92
N PHE A 194 -17.67 6.27 40.70
CA PHE A 194 -17.60 7.09 39.47
C PHE A 194 -18.98 7.45 38.91
N VAL A 195 -20.08 7.07 39.59
CA VAL A 195 -21.46 7.31 39.11
C VAL A 195 -21.78 8.80 38.99
N ASN A 196 -21.16 9.63 39.84
CA ASN A 196 -21.25 11.09 39.77
C ASN A 196 -20.12 11.65 38.87
N TYR A 197 -20.04 11.15 37.64
CA TYR A 197 -18.94 11.43 36.72
C TYR A 197 -18.72 12.92 36.43
N GLU A 198 -19.75 13.76 36.58
CA GLU A 198 -19.67 15.23 36.47
C GLU A 198 -18.61 15.85 37.41
N HIS A 199 -18.32 15.20 38.55
CA HIS A 199 -17.27 15.66 39.47
C HIS A 199 -15.85 15.39 38.95
N PHE A 200 -15.74 14.68 37.83
CA PHE A 200 -14.49 14.28 37.18
C PHE A 200 -14.33 14.91 35.81
N ASP A 201 -15.18 15.88 35.44
CA ASP A 201 -15.07 16.60 34.17
C ASP A 201 -13.73 17.34 34.05
N GLU A 202 -13.12 17.77 35.17
CA GLU A 202 -11.76 18.32 35.21
C GLU A 202 -10.70 17.38 34.58
N LEU A 203 -10.96 16.07 34.53
CA LEU A 203 -10.07 15.09 33.87
C LEU A 203 -10.14 15.15 32.35
N LEU A 204 -11.27 15.57 31.78
CA LEU A 204 -11.46 15.75 30.35
C LEU A 204 -10.69 16.96 29.82
N ASP A 205 -10.57 18.00 30.65
CA ASP A 205 -9.92 19.26 30.32
C ASP A 205 -8.45 19.32 30.76
N SER A 206 -7.92 18.23 31.32
CA SER A 206 -6.52 18.14 31.71
C SER A 206 -5.56 18.35 30.53
N GLU A 207 -4.50 19.14 30.74
CA GLU A 207 -3.41 19.31 29.77
C GLU A 207 -2.69 17.99 29.46
N HIS A 208 -2.76 17.02 30.38
CA HIS A 208 -2.13 15.73 30.25
C HIS A 208 -3.02 14.74 29.50
N PHE A 209 -2.65 14.41 28.26
CA PHE A 209 -3.43 13.48 27.43
C PHE A 209 -3.72 12.12 28.09
N PHE A 210 -2.83 11.62 28.96
CA PHE A 210 -3.03 10.34 29.65
C PHE A 210 -4.15 10.41 30.71
N MET A 211 -4.43 11.58 31.30
CA MET A 211 -5.56 11.77 32.21
C MET A 211 -6.89 11.75 31.46
N ARG A 212 -6.95 12.46 30.31
CA ARG A 212 -8.10 12.41 29.40
C ARG A 212 -8.37 10.98 28.91
N ASN A 213 -7.31 10.25 28.55
CA ASN A 213 -7.40 8.84 28.14
C ASN A 213 -7.88 7.91 29.26
N CYS A 214 -7.46 8.16 30.50
CA CYS A 214 -7.93 7.46 31.68
C CYS A 214 -9.43 7.66 31.86
N PHE A 215 -9.92 8.90 31.76
CA PHE A 215 -11.34 9.19 31.89
C PHE A 215 -12.17 8.51 30.79
N LEU A 216 -11.71 8.50 29.55
CA LEU A 216 -12.36 7.75 28.46
C LEU A 216 -12.54 6.25 28.77
N GLU A 217 -11.58 5.64 29.47
CA GLU A 217 -11.69 4.24 29.90
C GLU A 217 -12.72 4.04 31.03
N ILE A 218 -12.80 5.00 31.95
CA ILE A 218 -13.84 5.03 32.99
C ILE A 218 -15.22 5.19 32.35
N CYS A 219 -15.38 6.06 31.34
CA CYS A 219 -16.62 6.23 30.58
C CYS A 219 -17.10 4.91 29.98
N ALA A 220 -16.19 4.08 29.44
CA ALA A 220 -16.55 2.77 28.87
C ALA A 220 -17.23 1.85 29.90
N ASN A 221 -16.70 1.83 31.13
CA ASN A 221 -17.25 1.02 32.23
C ASN A 221 -18.56 1.63 32.77
N LEU A 222 -18.66 2.96 32.85
CA LEU A 222 -19.88 3.65 33.27
C LEU A 222 -21.05 3.43 32.30
N VAL A 223 -20.78 3.48 30.99
CA VAL A 223 -21.78 3.20 29.95
C VAL A 223 -22.38 1.80 30.14
N GLU A 224 -21.54 0.80 30.45
CA GLU A 224 -22.03 -0.57 30.71
C GLU A 224 -22.89 -0.64 31.98
N HIS A 225 -22.50 0.06 33.05
CA HIS A 225 -23.28 0.12 34.29
C HIS A 225 -24.64 0.80 34.10
N PHE A 226 -24.68 1.95 33.40
CA PHE A 226 -25.94 2.66 33.13
C PHE A 226 -26.84 1.89 32.18
N LYS A 227 -26.26 1.14 31.22
CA LYS A 227 -27.00 0.20 30.38
C LYS A 227 -27.71 -0.87 31.22
N LYS A 228 -27.01 -1.49 32.18
CA LYS A 228 -27.61 -2.50 33.09
C LYS A 228 -28.71 -1.92 33.98
N LYS A 229 -28.62 -0.64 34.34
CA LYS A 229 -29.63 0.08 35.14
C LYS A 229 -30.76 0.72 34.33
N GLY A 230 -30.74 0.64 32.99
CA GLY A 230 -31.76 1.26 32.13
C GLY A 230 -31.73 2.79 32.10
N MET A 231 -30.62 3.43 32.48
CA MET A 231 -30.49 4.90 32.53
C MET A 231 -30.05 5.45 31.16
N VAL A 232 -30.97 5.52 30.21
CA VAL A 232 -30.68 5.86 28.79
C VAL A 232 -30.12 7.28 28.61
N GLY A 233 -30.61 8.27 29.37
CA GLY A 233 -30.14 9.66 29.30
C GLY A 233 -28.64 9.78 29.60
N LYS A 234 -28.22 9.39 30.82
CA LYS A 234 -26.81 9.40 31.25
C LYS A 234 -25.89 8.55 30.35
N LEU A 235 -26.42 7.45 29.81
CA LEU A 235 -25.69 6.64 28.84
C LEU A 235 -25.40 7.44 27.57
N ASN A 236 -26.41 8.11 27.01
CA ASN A 236 -26.23 8.95 25.83
C ASN A 236 -25.28 10.10 26.14
N ASP A 237 -25.39 10.77 27.29
CA ASP A 237 -24.49 11.87 27.66
C ASP A 237 -23.01 11.42 27.63
N LEU A 238 -22.70 10.28 28.25
CA LEU A 238 -21.35 9.71 28.23
C LEU A 238 -20.87 9.30 26.84
N VAL A 239 -21.74 8.72 26.01
CA VAL A 239 -21.38 8.43 24.61
C VAL A 239 -21.08 9.74 23.86
N GLY A 240 -21.81 10.82 24.15
CA GLY A 240 -21.55 12.15 23.59
C GLY A 240 -20.16 12.67 23.96
N VAL A 241 -19.78 12.55 25.23
CA VAL A 241 -18.43 12.92 25.70
C VAL A 241 -17.34 12.15 24.96
N VAL A 242 -17.51 10.83 24.76
CA VAL A 242 -16.52 10.02 24.02
C VAL A 242 -16.42 10.46 22.55
N VAL A 243 -17.56 10.77 21.91
CA VAL A 243 -17.61 11.25 20.51
C VAL A 243 -16.91 12.60 20.36
N GLU A 244 -17.13 13.53 21.28
CA GLU A 244 -16.48 14.84 21.26
C GLU A 244 -14.95 14.73 21.24
N ARG A 245 -14.40 13.73 21.96
CA ARG A 245 -12.95 13.47 22.02
C ARG A 245 -12.38 12.89 20.72
N LEU A 246 -13.20 12.54 19.72
CA LEU A 246 -12.70 12.25 18.36
C LEU A 246 -12.04 13.47 17.71
N SER A 247 -12.36 14.68 18.16
CA SER A 247 -11.80 15.95 17.68
C SER A 247 -10.74 16.54 18.62
N ASP A 248 -10.18 15.74 19.53
CA ASP A 248 -9.14 16.18 20.46
C ASP A 248 -7.85 16.64 19.73
N THR A 249 -7.16 17.63 20.30
CA THR A 249 -5.90 18.16 19.76
C THR A 249 -4.80 17.09 19.65
N TYR A 250 -4.77 16.12 20.56
CA TYR A 250 -3.74 15.09 20.60
C TYR A 250 -4.21 13.76 20.01
N PHE A 251 -3.43 13.21 19.08
CA PHE A 251 -3.81 12.02 18.32
C PHE A 251 -4.01 10.76 19.17
N LEU A 252 -3.28 10.57 20.27
CA LEU A 252 -3.47 9.40 21.15
C LEU A 252 -4.80 9.45 21.91
N THR A 253 -5.36 10.65 22.14
CA THR A 253 -6.68 10.79 22.75
C THR A 253 -7.78 10.48 21.75
N ARG A 254 -7.66 10.99 20.52
CA ARG A 254 -8.55 10.60 19.40
C ARG A 254 -8.54 9.09 19.15
N TYR A 255 -7.35 8.48 19.14
CA TYR A 255 -7.19 7.03 19.00
C TYR A 255 -7.83 6.25 20.17
N LYS A 256 -7.63 6.72 21.42
CA LYS A 256 -8.27 6.10 22.60
C LYS A 256 -9.80 6.22 22.55
N ALA A 257 -10.33 7.36 22.11
CA ALA A 257 -11.77 7.54 21.90
C ALA A 257 -12.33 6.52 20.88
N LEU A 258 -11.64 6.34 19.73
CA LEU A 258 -11.99 5.29 18.76
C LEU A 258 -11.95 3.88 19.37
N GLN A 259 -10.94 3.55 20.17
CA GLN A 259 -10.87 2.26 20.87
C GLN A 259 -12.04 2.05 21.83
N VAL A 260 -12.44 3.08 22.57
CA VAL A 260 -13.60 3.02 23.47
C VAL A 260 -14.88 2.82 22.66
N LEU A 261 -15.10 3.60 21.60
CA LEU A 261 -16.28 3.45 20.74
C LEU A 261 -16.35 2.05 20.10
N GLU A 262 -15.24 1.51 19.62
CA GLU A 262 -15.18 0.14 19.11
C GLU A 262 -15.66 -0.88 20.16
N CYS A 263 -15.20 -0.74 21.41
CA CYS A 263 -15.63 -1.59 22.51
C CYS A 263 -17.13 -1.45 22.79
N LEU A 264 -17.66 -0.22 22.75
CA LEU A 264 -19.08 0.06 22.92
C LEU A 264 -19.93 -0.54 21.78
N PHE A 265 -19.45 -0.50 20.54
CA PHE A 265 -20.10 -1.19 19.41
C PHE A 265 -20.09 -2.71 19.60
N GLN A 266 -18.96 -3.32 19.96
CA GLN A 266 -18.87 -4.76 20.20
C GLN A 266 -19.80 -5.25 21.31
N ARG A 267 -20.02 -4.43 22.35
CA ARG A 267 -20.93 -4.72 23.47
C ARG A 267 -22.39 -4.33 23.19
N ASN A 268 -22.71 -3.83 21.98
CA ASN A 268 -24.01 -3.28 21.62
C ASN A 268 -24.54 -2.24 22.63
N SER A 269 -23.66 -1.40 23.16
CA SER A 269 -23.99 -0.44 24.25
C SER A 269 -24.48 0.91 23.76
N ILE A 270 -24.35 1.18 22.46
CA ILE A 270 -24.84 2.41 21.83
C ILE A 270 -26.32 2.26 21.48
N THR A 271 -27.12 3.25 21.85
CA THR A 271 -28.57 3.29 21.61
C THR A 271 -28.87 3.42 20.11
N VAL A 272 -29.99 2.85 19.66
CA VAL A 272 -30.38 2.86 18.22
C VAL A 272 -30.46 4.30 17.69
N GLY A 273 -31.09 5.21 18.43
CA GLY A 273 -31.25 6.61 18.01
C GLY A 273 -29.96 7.41 17.84
N ARG A 274 -28.84 6.99 18.45
CA ARG A 274 -27.53 7.65 18.32
C ARG A 274 -26.54 6.86 17.47
N ARG A 275 -26.86 5.63 17.08
CA ARG A 275 -25.93 4.74 16.38
C ARG A 275 -25.42 5.37 15.08
N HIS A 276 -26.31 5.89 14.24
CA HIS A 276 -25.95 6.52 12.97
C HIS A 276 -25.06 7.75 13.13
N GLU A 277 -25.38 8.62 14.10
CA GLU A 277 -24.56 9.78 14.46
C GLU A 277 -23.13 9.34 14.81
N VAL A 278 -22.99 8.37 15.72
CA VAL A 278 -21.67 7.90 16.17
C VAL A 278 -20.89 7.23 15.03
N ILE A 279 -21.55 6.44 14.17
CA ILE A 279 -20.88 5.81 13.01
C ILE A 279 -20.37 6.88 12.06
N ARG A 280 -21.14 7.94 11.78
CA ARG A 280 -20.73 9.04 10.92
C ARG A 280 -19.51 9.77 11.48
N GLU A 281 -19.50 10.06 12.79
CA GLU A 281 -18.35 10.70 13.45
C GLU A 281 -17.07 9.85 13.41
N VAL A 282 -17.20 8.52 13.60
CA VAL A 282 -16.09 7.58 13.42
C VAL A 282 -15.63 7.56 11.95
N GLY A 283 -16.57 7.52 11.01
CA GLY A 283 -16.33 7.57 9.57
C GLY A 283 -15.59 8.82 9.12
N GLY A 284 -15.94 9.98 9.69
CA GLY A 284 -15.23 11.25 9.43
C GLY A 284 -13.76 11.25 9.86
N ARG A 285 -13.32 10.29 10.70
CA ARG A 285 -11.90 10.13 11.07
C ARG A 285 -11.09 9.29 10.05
N VAL A 286 -11.71 8.81 8.98
CA VAL A 286 -10.97 8.20 7.86
C VAL A 286 -10.01 9.19 7.21
N LEU A 287 -10.37 10.48 7.17
CA LEU A 287 -9.55 11.56 6.62
C LEU A 287 -8.71 12.28 7.70
N ASP A 288 -8.47 11.62 8.84
CA ASP A 288 -7.67 12.20 9.92
C ASP A 288 -6.23 12.50 9.46
N LYS A 289 -5.61 13.55 10.02
CA LYS A 289 -4.20 13.88 9.74
C LYS A 289 -3.23 12.74 10.11
N THR A 290 -3.55 11.94 11.13
CA THR A 290 -2.67 10.90 11.67
C THR A 290 -3.04 9.50 11.17
N VAL A 291 -2.09 8.82 10.54
CA VAL A 291 -2.21 7.44 9.99
C VAL A 291 -2.86 6.46 10.96
N VAL A 292 -2.38 6.39 12.20
CA VAL A 292 -2.85 5.39 13.20
C VAL A 292 -4.33 5.60 13.55
N VAL A 293 -4.81 6.85 13.50
CA VAL A 293 -6.22 7.19 13.71
C VAL A 293 -7.05 6.77 12.50
N ARG A 294 -6.58 7.06 11.27
CA ARG A 294 -7.23 6.63 10.02
C ARG A 294 -7.40 5.12 9.96
N LYS A 295 -6.31 4.37 10.17
CA LYS A 295 -6.33 2.89 10.21
C LYS A 295 -7.37 2.36 11.18
N LYS A 296 -7.43 2.95 12.38
CA LYS A 296 -8.38 2.52 13.40
C LYS A 296 -9.82 2.82 13.01
N ALA A 297 -10.09 4.00 12.46
CA ALA A 297 -11.41 4.37 11.97
C ALA A 297 -11.90 3.43 10.86
N ILE A 298 -11.07 3.17 9.84
CA ILE A 298 -11.38 2.24 8.75
C ILE A 298 -11.64 0.83 9.29
N SER A 299 -10.78 0.34 10.19
CA SER A 299 -10.95 -0.98 10.82
C SER A 299 -12.27 -1.09 11.60
N ILE A 300 -12.68 -0.04 12.32
CA ILE A 300 -13.98 0.00 13.02
C ILE A 300 -15.13 -0.07 12.01
N CYS A 301 -15.07 0.73 10.94
CA CYS A 301 -16.10 0.75 9.90
C CYS A 301 -16.23 -0.61 9.19
N SER A 302 -15.13 -1.27 8.87
CA SER A 302 -15.12 -2.66 8.36
C SER A 302 -15.75 -3.63 9.36
N GLY A 303 -15.43 -3.47 10.66
CA GLY A 303 -16.03 -4.28 11.72
C GLY A 303 -17.54 -4.05 11.90
N LEU A 304 -18.03 -2.84 11.60
CA LEU A 304 -19.46 -2.49 11.62
C LEU A 304 -20.21 -3.12 10.43
N LEU A 305 -19.61 -3.11 9.24
CA LEU A 305 -20.16 -3.84 8.08
C LEU A 305 -20.27 -5.34 8.38
N MET A 306 -19.24 -5.95 9.00
CA MET A 306 -19.27 -7.38 9.34
C MET A 306 -20.29 -7.76 10.44
N ARG A 307 -20.66 -6.82 11.31
CA ARG A 307 -21.57 -7.02 12.44
C ARG A 307 -22.79 -6.10 12.33
N HIS A 308 -23.30 -5.91 11.11
CA HIS A 308 -24.44 -5.04 10.87
C HIS A 308 -25.68 -5.55 11.63
N PRO A 309 -26.56 -4.66 12.12
CA PRO A 309 -27.75 -5.05 12.88
C PRO A 309 -28.83 -5.72 12.02
N PHE A 310 -28.74 -5.61 10.69
CA PHE A 310 -29.75 -6.04 9.72
C PHE A 310 -29.66 -7.53 9.35
N ALA A 311 -29.70 -8.43 10.34
CA ALA A 311 -29.44 -9.86 10.14
C ALA A 311 -30.42 -10.60 9.20
N SER A 312 -31.62 -10.03 8.94
CA SER A 312 -32.57 -10.61 7.99
C SER A 312 -32.18 -10.38 6.52
N GLU A 313 -31.32 -9.41 6.27
CA GLU A 313 -30.91 -9.01 4.93
C GLU A 313 -29.57 -9.66 4.57
N LYS A 314 -29.50 -10.28 3.39
CA LYS A 314 -28.25 -10.85 2.86
C LYS A 314 -27.32 -9.79 2.26
N THR A 315 -27.91 -8.71 1.76
CA THR A 315 -27.23 -7.54 1.19
C THR A 315 -27.75 -6.29 1.88
N LEU A 316 -26.96 -5.23 1.88
CA LEU A 316 -27.35 -3.94 2.47
C LEU A 316 -27.84 -2.96 1.40
N GLU A 317 -28.33 -3.47 0.26
CA GLU A 317 -28.87 -2.64 -0.82
C GLU A 317 -30.04 -1.80 -0.31
N LYS A 318 -30.11 -0.55 -0.77
CA LYS A 318 -31.25 0.32 -0.43
C LYS A 318 -32.57 -0.31 -0.86
N LYS A 319 -33.56 -0.25 0.03
CA LYS A 319 -34.91 -0.73 -0.25
C LYS A 319 -35.83 0.45 -0.46
N ASN A 320 -36.52 0.47 -1.60
CA ASN A 320 -37.54 1.47 -1.91
C ASN A 320 -38.85 1.08 -1.22
N LEU A 321 -39.32 1.91 -0.29
CA LEU A 321 -40.56 1.66 0.47
C LEU A 321 -41.85 1.77 -0.38
N GLY A 322 -41.77 2.14 -1.66
CA GLY A 322 -42.92 2.44 -2.53
C GLY A 322 -43.00 1.66 -3.86
N SER A 323 -42.29 0.54 -4.04
CA SER A 323 -42.42 -0.29 -5.26
C SER A 323 -43.60 -1.26 -5.20
N ALA A 324 -44.28 -1.46 -6.33
CA ALA A 324 -45.49 -2.29 -6.48
C ALA A 324 -45.32 -3.77 -6.03
N GLU A 325 -44.10 -4.31 -6.03
CA GLU A 325 -43.80 -5.67 -5.55
C GLU A 325 -43.90 -5.80 -4.01
N ASN A 326 -43.65 -4.72 -3.27
CA ASN A 326 -43.77 -4.70 -1.81
C ASN A 326 -45.22 -4.42 -1.36
N GLU A 327 -46.06 -3.80 -2.20
CA GLU A 327 -47.49 -3.60 -1.91
C GLU A 327 -48.28 -4.91 -1.91
N SER A 328 -47.93 -5.87 -2.79
CA SER A 328 -48.54 -7.20 -2.78
C SER A 328 -48.21 -7.99 -1.49
N ASN A 329 -46.99 -7.88 -0.97
CA ASN A 329 -46.59 -8.50 0.31
C ASN A 329 -47.17 -7.76 1.54
N ARG A 330 -47.42 -6.45 1.44
CA ARG A 330 -48.04 -5.62 2.51
C ARG A 330 -49.55 -5.79 2.65
N SER A 331 -50.21 -6.45 1.70
CA SER A 331 -51.67 -6.59 1.68
C SER A 331 -52.27 -7.45 2.81
N GLY A 332 -51.44 -8.18 3.58
CA GLY A 332 -51.86 -9.05 4.69
C GLY A 332 -51.38 -8.66 6.10
N LEU A 333 -50.59 -7.59 6.27
CA LEU A 333 -49.99 -7.18 7.56
C LEU A 333 -50.88 -6.18 8.32
N CYS A 334 -50.90 -6.26 9.64
CA CYS A 334 -51.57 -5.27 10.50
C CYS A 334 -50.84 -3.92 10.45
N ASP A 335 -51.55 -2.81 10.67
CA ASP A 335 -50.98 -1.46 10.51
C ASP A 335 -49.75 -1.19 11.39
N GLY A 336 -49.66 -1.78 12.58
CA GLY A 336 -48.48 -1.69 13.46
C GLY A 336 -47.25 -2.49 12.99
N GLU A 337 -47.46 -3.56 12.24
CA GLU A 337 -46.38 -4.37 11.66
C GLU A 337 -45.76 -3.65 10.46
N LYS A 338 -46.60 -3.00 9.64
CA LYS A 338 -46.17 -2.12 8.54
C LYS A 338 -45.32 -0.96 9.05
N GLU A 339 -45.73 -0.29 10.12
CA GLU A 339 -44.98 0.84 10.68
C GLU A 339 -43.60 0.42 11.22
N SER A 340 -43.51 -0.77 11.83
CA SER A 340 -42.25 -1.33 12.34
C SER A 340 -41.29 -1.74 11.21
N GLU A 341 -41.84 -2.33 10.14
CA GLU A 341 -41.10 -2.67 8.93
C GLU A 341 -40.59 -1.42 8.18
N MET A 342 -41.39 -0.36 8.11
CA MET A 342 -40.96 0.91 7.52
C MET A 342 -39.78 1.52 8.29
N LYS A 343 -39.86 1.58 9.63
CA LYS A 343 -38.75 2.07 10.47
C LYS A 343 -37.48 1.23 10.31
N TYR A 344 -37.61 -0.09 10.12
CA TYR A 344 -36.48 -0.97 9.87
C TYR A 344 -35.75 -0.65 8.55
N TYR A 345 -36.50 -0.46 7.46
CA TYR A 345 -35.90 -0.12 6.16
C TYR A 345 -35.39 1.33 6.10
N GLU A 346 -35.99 2.26 6.84
CA GLU A 346 -35.42 3.59 7.04
C GLU A 346 -34.08 3.54 7.77
N ASP A 347 -33.96 2.73 8.84
CA ASP A 347 -32.71 2.51 9.58
C ASP A 347 -31.62 1.91 8.67
N LEU A 348 -31.99 0.91 7.85
CA LEU A 348 -31.10 0.29 6.86
C LEU A 348 -30.60 1.29 5.82
N ASN A 349 -31.51 2.09 5.25
CA ASN A 349 -31.15 3.07 4.22
C ASN A 349 -30.22 4.15 4.78
N GLN A 350 -30.42 4.60 6.02
CA GLN A 350 -29.51 5.54 6.69
C GLN A 350 -28.13 4.94 6.92
N PHE A 351 -28.06 3.68 7.37
CA PHE A 351 -26.78 2.98 7.54
C PHE A 351 -26.04 2.84 6.21
N HIS A 352 -26.76 2.48 5.15
CA HIS A 352 -26.20 2.41 3.79
C HIS A 352 -25.60 3.75 3.36
N ASP A 353 -26.33 4.86 3.54
CA ASP A 353 -25.86 6.19 3.17
C ASP A 353 -24.57 6.60 3.89
N ILE A 354 -24.47 6.28 5.17
CA ILE A 354 -23.26 6.56 5.95
C ILE A 354 -22.08 5.71 5.44
N MET A 355 -22.30 4.42 5.16
CA MET A 355 -21.24 3.55 4.63
C MET A 355 -20.78 3.98 3.24
N LYS A 356 -21.67 4.52 2.41
CA LYS A 356 -21.34 5.12 1.12
C LYS A 356 -20.47 6.37 1.29
N GLU A 357 -20.84 7.29 2.17
CA GLU A 357 -20.03 8.48 2.47
C GLU A 357 -18.61 8.10 2.93
N ILE A 358 -18.50 7.06 3.78
CA ILE A 358 -17.20 6.54 4.23
C ILE A 358 -16.40 5.93 3.07
N GLN A 359 -17.06 5.19 2.18
CA GLN A 359 -16.42 4.64 0.98
C GLN A 359 -15.84 5.73 0.09
N ASP A 360 -16.58 6.81 -0.18
CA ASP A 360 -16.12 7.91 -1.03
C ASP A 360 -14.89 8.60 -0.41
N ASN A 361 -14.88 8.76 0.91
CA ASN A 361 -13.72 9.28 1.65
C ASN A 361 -12.50 8.34 1.55
N ILE A 362 -12.70 7.02 1.59
CA ILE A 362 -11.61 6.04 1.43
C ILE A 362 -11.05 6.05 0.00
N VAL A 363 -11.92 6.16 -1.01
CA VAL A 363 -11.48 6.28 -2.42
C VAL A 363 -10.65 7.54 -2.62
N THR A 364 -11.08 8.66 -2.03
CA THR A 364 -10.29 9.91 -2.02
C THR A 364 -8.93 9.70 -1.35
N LEU A 365 -8.88 8.99 -0.21
CA LEU A 365 -7.63 8.67 0.48
C LEU A 365 -6.68 7.82 -0.38
N LEU A 366 -7.21 6.81 -1.10
CA LEU A 366 -6.44 5.96 -2.01
C LEU A 366 -5.83 6.77 -3.16
N SER A 367 -6.60 7.70 -3.74
CA SER A 367 -6.12 8.59 -4.80
C SER A 367 -5.02 9.55 -4.32
N GLY A 368 -4.99 9.87 -3.02
CA GLY A 368 -3.98 10.74 -2.39
C GLY A 368 -2.59 10.11 -2.20
N GLY A 369 -2.36 8.87 -2.66
CA GLY A 369 -1.04 8.24 -2.66
C GLY A 369 -0.56 7.69 -1.31
N THR A 370 -1.47 7.43 -0.36
CA THR A 370 -1.12 6.89 0.96
C THR A 370 -0.82 5.38 0.88
N LYS A 371 0.40 4.97 1.22
CA LYS A 371 0.81 3.54 1.17
C LYS A 371 0.50 2.74 2.44
N THR A 372 0.43 3.39 3.59
CA THR A 372 0.44 2.67 4.87
C THR A 372 -0.90 2.02 5.23
N GLU A 373 -2.02 2.56 4.74
CA GLU A 373 -3.40 2.14 5.07
C GLU A 373 -4.06 1.32 3.97
N ILE A 374 -3.32 0.97 2.91
CA ILE A 374 -3.86 0.27 1.73
C ILE A 374 -4.58 -1.01 2.13
N ASN A 375 -4.01 -1.81 3.04
CA ASN A 375 -4.61 -3.05 3.51
C ASN A 375 -6.00 -2.82 4.15
N GLU A 376 -6.11 -1.85 5.06
CA GLU A 376 -7.38 -1.51 5.69
C GLU A 376 -8.40 -0.98 4.67
N CYS A 377 -7.97 -0.20 3.68
CA CYS A 377 -8.82 0.34 2.62
C CYS A 377 -9.35 -0.77 1.69
N ILE A 378 -8.50 -1.70 1.25
CA ILE A 378 -8.87 -2.84 0.42
C ILE A 378 -9.93 -3.69 1.16
N GLU A 379 -9.70 -3.99 2.44
CA GLU A 379 -10.63 -4.80 3.23
C GLU A 379 -11.99 -4.11 3.40
N PHE A 380 -12.02 -2.79 3.59
CA PHE A 380 -13.28 -2.04 3.67
C PHE A 380 -14.05 -2.03 2.35
N ILE A 381 -13.38 -1.71 1.24
CA ILE A 381 -14.02 -1.65 -0.10
C ILE A 381 -14.50 -3.04 -0.52
N LYS A 382 -13.74 -4.10 -0.21
CA LYS A 382 -14.15 -5.50 -0.40
C LYS A 382 -15.49 -5.79 0.29
N LEU A 383 -15.66 -5.34 1.53
CA LEU A 383 -16.90 -5.53 2.28
C LEU A 383 -18.04 -4.70 1.72
N CYS A 384 -17.79 -3.45 1.32
CA CYS A 384 -18.80 -2.61 0.67
C CYS A 384 -19.32 -3.26 -0.61
N PHE A 385 -18.42 -3.82 -1.41
CA PHE A 385 -18.77 -4.57 -2.62
C PHE A 385 -19.59 -5.82 -2.27
N TYR A 386 -19.16 -6.62 -1.28
CA TYR A 386 -19.87 -7.82 -0.86
C TYR A 386 -21.30 -7.53 -0.39
N TYR A 387 -21.49 -6.47 0.39
CA TYR A 387 -22.82 -6.05 0.88
C TYR A 387 -23.60 -5.19 -0.13
N ARG A 388 -23.03 -4.89 -1.30
CA ARG A 388 -23.63 -4.10 -2.38
C ARG A 388 -24.04 -2.68 -1.95
N ILE A 389 -23.09 -1.97 -1.35
CA ILE A 389 -23.21 -0.52 -1.12
C ILE A 389 -23.13 0.22 -2.46
N ASP A 390 -23.88 1.30 -2.63
CA ASP A 390 -23.87 2.10 -3.85
C ASP A 390 -22.46 2.65 -4.14
N GLY A 391 -22.04 2.63 -5.40
CA GLY A 391 -20.70 3.10 -5.81
C GLY A 391 -19.56 2.12 -5.50
N SER A 392 -19.85 0.97 -4.89
CA SER A 392 -18.82 0.00 -4.49
C SER A 392 -18.12 -0.66 -5.67
N ARG A 393 -18.75 -0.72 -6.85
CA ARG A 393 -18.13 -1.25 -8.07
C ARG A 393 -17.02 -0.32 -8.56
N GLU A 394 -17.30 0.97 -8.67
CA GLU A 394 -16.33 1.99 -9.08
C GLU A 394 -15.19 2.10 -8.06
N ALA A 395 -15.53 2.06 -6.76
CA ALA A 395 -14.54 2.01 -5.69
C ALA A 395 -13.64 0.77 -5.77
N PHE A 396 -14.21 -0.40 -6.08
CA PHE A 396 -13.45 -1.63 -6.24
C PHE A 396 -12.60 -1.63 -7.51
N GLU A 397 -13.08 -1.03 -8.60
CA GLU A 397 -12.29 -0.83 -9.83
C GLU A 397 -11.07 0.06 -9.58
N SER A 398 -11.18 1.07 -8.72
CA SER A 398 -10.02 1.91 -8.34
C SER A 398 -8.90 1.12 -7.66
N LEU A 399 -9.21 -0.03 -7.03
CA LEU A 399 -8.19 -0.92 -6.46
C LEU A 399 -7.34 -1.61 -7.52
N PHE A 400 -7.81 -1.70 -8.77
CA PHE A 400 -7.03 -2.30 -9.84
C PHE A 400 -5.75 -1.52 -10.13
N ASP A 401 -5.71 -0.22 -9.89
CA ASP A 401 -4.49 0.57 -10.13
C ASP A 401 -3.34 0.17 -9.18
N LEU A 402 -3.68 -0.42 -8.02
CA LEU A 402 -2.70 -0.96 -7.08
C LEU A 402 -1.94 -2.19 -7.63
N VAL A 403 -2.41 -2.81 -8.71
CA VAL A 403 -1.75 -3.96 -9.36
C VAL A 403 -0.32 -3.66 -9.83
N TRP A 404 -0.01 -2.39 -10.05
CA TRP A 404 1.31 -1.93 -10.49
C TRP A 404 2.23 -1.55 -9.33
N THR A 405 1.77 -1.72 -8.09
CA THR A 405 2.52 -1.44 -6.86
C THR A 405 3.02 -2.73 -6.20
N GLN A 406 3.78 -2.59 -5.11
CA GLN A 406 4.22 -3.73 -4.28
C GLN A 406 3.04 -4.42 -3.56
N ASP A 407 1.86 -3.79 -3.51
CA ASP A 407 0.68 -4.26 -2.79
C ASP A 407 -0.19 -5.27 -3.58
N LEU A 408 0.30 -5.75 -4.73
CA LEU A 408 -0.38 -6.75 -5.56
C LEU A 408 -0.79 -7.99 -4.77
N GLU A 409 0.05 -8.44 -3.82
CA GLU A 409 -0.25 -9.62 -3.02
C GLU A 409 -1.49 -9.43 -2.14
N LEU A 410 -1.64 -8.26 -1.51
CA LEU A 410 -2.78 -7.94 -0.67
C LEU A 410 -4.07 -7.93 -1.50
N LEU A 411 -4.03 -7.26 -2.66
CA LEU A 411 -5.16 -7.23 -3.58
C LEU A 411 -5.58 -8.65 -3.99
N VAL A 412 -4.63 -9.49 -4.39
CA VAL A 412 -4.91 -10.88 -4.81
C VAL A 412 -5.51 -11.73 -3.67
N LEU A 413 -5.07 -11.53 -2.43
CA LEU A 413 -5.66 -12.20 -1.26
C LEU A 413 -7.12 -11.74 -1.02
N SER A 414 -7.40 -10.46 -1.17
CA SER A 414 -8.76 -9.92 -1.04
C SER A 414 -9.69 -10.45 -2.15
N PHE A 415 -9.20 -10.58 -3.38
CA PHE A 415 -9.93 -11.26 -4.47
C PHE A 415 -10.16 -12.75 -4.18
N ARG A 416 -9.17 -13.46 -3.63
CA ARG A 416 -9.32 -14.86 -3.22
C ARG A 416 -10.46 -15.00 -2.22
N ASP A 417 -10.49 -14.15 -1.20
CA ASP A 417 -11.50 -14.21 -0.14
C ASP A 417 -12.91 -14.00 -0.71
N LEU A 418 -13.09 -13.03 -1.62
CA LEU A 418 -14.36 -12.85 -2.34
C LEU A 418 -14.73 -14.08 -3.15
N VAL A 419 -13.80 -14.63 -3.95
CA VAL A 419 -14.06 -15.82 -4.77
C VAL A 419 -14.48 -17.02 -3.90
N VAL A 420 -13.85 -17.21 -2.75
CA VAL A 420 -14.21 -18.28 -1.80
C VAL A 420 -15.59 -18.04 -1.22
N GLN A 421 -15.89 -16.82 -0.77
CA GLN A 421 -17.20 -16.47 -0.23
C GLN A 421 -18.33 -16.66 -1.26
N MET A 422 -18.10 -16.26 -2.51
CA MET A 422 -19.08 -16.44 -3.59
C MET A 422 -19.35 -17.92 -3.89
N LYS A 423 -18.31 -18.77 -3.87
CA LYS A 423 -18.49 -20.23 -3.99
C LYS A 423 -19.31 -20.80 -2.85
N MET A 424 -19.10 -20.32 -1.60
CA MET A 424 -19.90 -20.76 -0.45
C MET A 424 -21.38 -20.34 -0.58
N ASN A 425 -21.65 -19.19 -1.19
CA ASN A 425 -23.01 -18.67 -1.40
C ASN A 425 -23.69 -19.19 -2.68
N ASN A 426 -23.09 -20.17 -3.41
CA ASN A 426 -23.54 -20.66 -4.72
C ASN A 426 -23.76 -19.54 -5.77
N SER A 427 -23.05 -18.42 -5.64
CA SER A 427 -23.12 -17.33 -6.61
C SER A 427 -22.24 -17.62 -7.81
N SER A 428 -22.71 -17.27 -9.01
CA SER A 428 -21.94 -17.49 -10.24
C SER A 428 -20.70 -16.59 -10.28
N LEU A 429 -19.52 -17.20 -10.35
CA LEU A 429 -18.25 -16.49 -10.57
C LEU A 429 -18.24 -15.72 -11.89
N PHE A 430 -19.01 -16.19 -12.88
CA PHE A 430 -19.16 -15.51 -14.15
C PHE A 430 -19.83 -14.15 -13.97
N CYS A 431 -20.94 -14.07 -13.23
CA CYS A 431 -21.64 -12.81 -12.98
C CYS A 431 -20.73 -11.78 -12.28
N PHE A 432 -19.91 -12.22 -11.33
CA PHE A 432 -18.93 -11.35 -10.66
C PHE A 432 -17.91 -10.77 -11.63
N PHE A 433 -17.21 -11.62 -12.38
CA PHE A 433 -16.17 -11.13 -13.28
C PHE A 433 -16.75 -10.33 -14.45
N LYS A 434 -17.97 -10.64 -14.89
CA LYS A 434 -18.69 -9.92 -15.94
C LYS A 434 -18.81 -8.43 -15.63
N GLU A 435 -18.99 -8.06 -14.37
CA GLU A 435 -19.12 -6.65 -13.95
C GLU A 435 -17.85 -5.83 -14.21
N PHE A 436 -16.68 -6.43 -14.38
CA PHE A 436 -15.43 -5.69 -14.59
C PHE A 436 -14.92 -5.70 -16.04
N ILE A 437 -15.67 -6.35 -16.95
CA ILE A 437 -15.25 -6.49 -18.34
C ILE A 437 -15.71 -5.26 -19.12
N ARG A 438 -14.74 -4.59 -19.74
CA ARG A 438 -14.95 -3.45 -20.64
C ARG A 438 -14.46 -3.80 -22.04
N MET A 439 -15.09 -3.23 -23.07
CA MET A 439 -14.71 -3.45 -24.48
C MET A 439 -13.27 -3.02 -24.79
N GLU A 440 -12.81 -1.92 -24.18
CA GLU A 440 -11.45 -1.39 -24.35
C GLU A 440 -10.38 -2.20 -23.60
N GLY A 441 -10.80 -3.14 -22.75
CA GLY A 441 -9.93 -3.92 -21.87
C GLY A 441 -9.47 -3.13 -20.64
N ASN A 442 -9.23 -3.84 -19.53
CA ASN A 442 -8.64 -3.26 -18.33
C ASN A 442 -7.36 -4.04 -17.97
N HIS A 443 -6.21 -3.52 -18.40
CA HIS A 443 -4.90 -4.16 -18.22
C HIS A 443 -4.60 -4.54 -16.76
N SER A 444 -5.05 -3.71 -15.82
CA SER A 444 -4.89 -3.96 -14.39
C SER A 444 -5.73 -5.18 -13.96
N PHE A 445 -7.01 -5.23 -14.34
CA PHE A 445 -7.89 -6.40 -14.12
C PHE A 445 -7.37 -7.67 -14.80
N GLU A 446 -6.86 -7.57 -16.03
CA GLU A 446 -6.29 -8.70 -16.75
C GLU A 446 -5.09 -9.32 -16.02
N LYS A 447 -4.25 -8.48 -15.41
CA LYS A 447 -3.11 -8.96 -14.62
C LYS A 447 -3.57 -9.63 -13.32
N VAL A 448 -4.64 -9.14 -12.67
CA VAL A 448 -5.28 -9.81 -11.53
C VAL A 448 -5.79 -11.20 -11.93
N LEU A 449 -6.52 -11.32 -13.05
CA LEU A 449 -7.04 -12.60 -13.54
C LEU A 449 -5.94 -13.64 -13.78
N ARG A 450 -4.81 -13.22 -14.39
CA ARG A 450 -3.64 -14.09 -14.62
C ARG A 450 -3.05 -14.57 -13.30
N GLU A 451 -2.91 -13.69 -12.31
CA GLU A 451 -2.34 -14.02 -11.00
C GLU A 451 -3.26 -14.95 -10.19
N LEU A 452 -4.57 -14.71 -10.20
CA LEU A 452 -5.58 -15.59 -9.60
C LEU A 452 -5.55 -17.00 -10.20
N SER A 453 -5.35 -17.09 -11.52
CA SER A 453 -5.24 -18.36 -12.24
C SER A 453 -3.93 -19.09 -11.92
N ALA A 454 -2.81 -18.36 -11.87
CA ALA A 454 -1.48 -18.89 -11.53
C ALA A 454 -1.46 -19.50 -10.11
N ARG A 455 -2.11 -18.83 -9.15
CA ARG A 455 -2.28 -19.31 -7.76
C ARG A 455 -3.36 -20.40 -7.58
N ARG A 456 -4.05 -20.78 -8.68
CA ARG A 456 -5.08 -21.83 -8.74
C ARG A 456 -6.37 -21.54 -7.95
N TYR A 457 -6.74 -20.28 -7.74
CA TYR A 457 -8.03 -19.94 -7.11
C TYR A 457 -9.24 -20.13 -8.05
N ILE A 458 -9.00 -20.02 -9.36
CA ILE A 458 -9.98 -20.32 -10.40
C ILE A 458 -9.93 -21.82 -10.71
N ASP A 459 -11.07 -22.51 -10.65
CA ASP A 459 -11.11 -23.96 -10.87
C ASP A 459 -11.07 -24.32 -12.37
N LYS A 460 -10.71 -25.58 -12.67
CA LYS A 460 -10.76 -26.09 -14.06
C LYS A 460 -12.20 -26.17 -14.57
N THR A 461 -13.15 -26.39 -13.67
CA THR A 461 -14.59 -26.45 -13.94
C THR A 461 -15.11 -25.13 -14.52
N PHE A 462 -14.67 -24.00 -13.96
CA PHE A 462 -15.06 -22.68 -14.44
C PHE A 462 -14.63 -22.43 -15.89
N VAL A 463 -13.43 -22.86 -16.30
CA VAL A 463 -13.00 -22.73 -17.70
C VAL A 463 -13.85 -23.58 -18.64
N SER A 464 -14.25 -24.79 -18.21
CA SER A 464 -15.16 -25.64 -18.99
C SER A 464 -16.56 -25.03 -19.10
N GLU A 465 -17.06 -24.43 -18.01
CA GLU A 465 -18.34 -23.69 -17.99
C GLU A 465 -18.31 -22.52 -18.99
N LEU A 466 -17.26 -21.70 -18.97
CA LEU A 466 -17.08 -20.60 -19.93
C LEU A 466 -17.05 -21.09 -21.38
N CYS A 467 -16.35 -22.20 -21.66
CA CYS A 467 -16.33 -22.79 -23.01
C CYS A 467 -17.75 -23.23 -23.44
N SER A 468 -18.50 -23.84 -22.53
CA SER A 468 -19.87 -24.29 -22.81
C SER A 468 -20.84 -23.11 -23.03
N MET A 469 -20.74 -22.06 -22.21
CA MET A 469 -21.53 -20.84 -22.35
C MET A 469 -21.27 -20.16 -23.71
N PHE A 470 -20.00 -20.07 -24.11
CA PHE A 470 -19.62 -19.48 -25.38
C PHE A 470 -20.18 -20.29 -26.56
N LEU A 471 -20.05 -21.61 -26.55
CA LEU A 471 -20.56 -22.49 -27.62
C LEU A 471 -22.10 -22.51 -27.69
N GLN A 472 -22.79 -22.20 -26.59
CA GLN A 472 -24.24 -22.04 -26.54
C GLN A 472 -24.72 -20.66 -27.01
N GLY A 473 -23.81 -19.70 -27.24
CA GLY A 473 -24.15 -18.35 -27.69
C GLY A 473 -24.43 -17.33 -26.58
N PHE A 474 -24.15 -17.65 -25.32
CA PHE A 474 -24.41 -16.75 -24.19
C PHE A 474 -23.17 -15.91 -23.85
N HIS A 475 -23.37 -14.59 -23.66
CA HIS A 475 -22.33 -13.64 -23.22
C HIS A 475 -20.98 -13.79 -23.95
N LEU A 476 -21.03 -13.71 -25.28
CA LEU A 476 -19.92 -14.03 -26.18
C LEU A 476 -18.65 -13.21 -25.88
N LEU A 477 -18.82 -11.90 -25.66
CA LEU A 477 -17.70 -11.00 -25.36
C LEU A 477 -17.06 -11.34 -24.02
N GLU A 478 -17.88 -11.44 -22.97
CA GLU A 478 -17.41 -11.62 -21.60
C GLU A 478 -16.78 -13.00 -21.40
N ALA A 479 -17.39 -14.05 -21.97
CA ALA A 479 -16.83 -15.39 -21.94
C ALA A 479 -15.50 -15.48 -22.70
N SER A 480 -15.41 -14.89 -23.91
CA SER A 480 -14.15 -14.89 -24.68
C SER A 480 -13.03 -14.10 -23.99
N TYR A 481 -13.37 -12.96 -23.39
CA TYR A 481 -12.43 -12.13 -22.62
C TYR A 481 -11.86 -12.89 -21.43
N LEU A 482 -12.72 -13.51 -20.61
CA LEU A 482 -12.28 -14.30 -19.46
C LEU A 482 -11.43 -15.51 -19.87
N LEU A 483 -11.84 -16.23 -20.93
CA LEU A 483 -11.06 -17.37 -21.45
C LEU A 483 -9.64 -16.96 -21.85
N ARG A 484 -9.47 -15.81 -22.51
CA ARG A 484 -8.17 -15.26 -22.87
C ARG A 484 -7.33 -14.93 -21.64
N HIS A 485 -7.87 -14.15 -20.70
CA HIS A 485 -7.08 -13.55 -19.62
C HIS A 485 -6.86 -14.46 -18.40
N ILE A 486 -7.69 -15.50 -18.20
CA ILE A 486 -7.42 -16.58 -17.23
C ILE A 486 -6.13 -17.35 -17.63
N GLY A 487 -5.76 -17.36 -18.90
CA GLY A 487 -4.46 -17.84 -19.36
C GLY A 487 -4.21 -19.34 -19.17
N ARG A 488 -5.26 -20.14 -18.89
CA ARG A 488 -5.17 -21.59 -18.77
C ARG A 488 -5.14 -22.24 -20.15
N PRO A 489 -4.18 -23.13 -20.42
CA PRO A 489 -4.06 -23.70 -21.75
C PRO A 489 -5.20 -24.70 -22.02
N LEU A 490 -5.87 -24.53 -23.16
CA LEU A 490 -6.96 -25.39 -23.64
C LEU A 490 -6.43 -26.60 -24.43
N THR A 491 -7.27 -27.62 -24.57
CA THR A 491 -7.02 -28.74 -25.50
C THR A 491 -7.21 -28.27 -26.96
N VAL A 492 -6.53 -28.95 -27.88
CA VAL A 492 -6.57 -28.63 -29.32
C VAL A 492 -8.01 -28.70 -29.84
N ASP A 493 -8.77 -29.75 -29.50
CA ASP A 493 -10.16 -29.94 -29.96
C ASP A 493 -11.11 -28.83 -29.48
N MET A 494 -10.95 -28.39 -28.23
CA MET A 494 -11.78 -27.32 -27.66
C MET A 494 -11.45 -25.99 -28.32
N PHE A 495 -10.16 -25.69 -28.50
CA PHE A 495 -9.73 -24.50 -29.22
C PHE A 495 -10.25 -24.47 -30.65
N HIS A 496 -10.16 -25.59 -31.37
CA HIS A 496 -10.70 -25.71 -32.73
C HIS A 496 -12.21 -25.42 -32.77
N SER A 497 -12.98 -26.00 -31.84
CA SER A 497 -14.43 -25.78 -31.75
C SER A 497 -14.78 -24.30 -31.51
N LEU A 498 -14.03 -23.62 -30.63
CA LEU A 498 -14.22 -22.19 -30.34
C LEU A 498 -13.85 -21.31 -31.55
N VAL A 499 -12.76 -21.63 -32.25
CA VAL A 499 -12.35 -20.91 -33.47
C VAL A 499 -13.38 -21.08 -34.57
N LEU A 500 -13.91 -22.28 -34.81
CA LEU A 500 -14.95 -22.51 -35.80
C LEU A 500 -16.24 -21.75 -35.47
N PHE A 501 -16.65 -21.74 -34.21
CA PHE A 501 -17.85 -21.02 -33.78
C PHE A 501 -17.69 -19.50 -33.92
N SER A 502 -16.58 -18.93 -33.44
CA SER A 502 -16.27 -17.50 -33.60
C SER A 502 -16.13 -17.09 -35.07
N THR A 503 -15.59 -17.97 -35.92
CA THR A 503 -15.53 -17.77 -37.38
C THR A 503 -16.93 -17.65 -37.98
N LYS A 504 -17.85 -18.55 -37.61
CA LYS A 504 -19.24 -18.50 -38.08
C LYS A 504 -19.94 -17.21 -37.65
N LEU A 505 -19.74 -16.78 -36.40
CA LEU A 505 -20.30 -15.54 -35.86
C LEU A 505 -19.77 -14.31 -36.61
N LEU A 506 -18.46 -14.23 -36.84
CA LEU A 506 -17.84 -13.11 -37.53
C LEU A 506 -18.41 -12.93 -38.95
N PHE A 507 -18.49 -14.01 -39.74
CA PHE A 507 -18.96 -13.94 -41.13
C PHE A 507 -20.48 -13.98 -41.30
N SER A 508 -21.26 -14.16 -40.22
CA SER A 508 -22.72 -14.07 -40.25
C SER A 508 -23.26 -12.70 -39.83
N SER A 509 -22.40 -11.83 -39.29
CA SER A 509 -22.77 -10.46 -38.91
C SER A 509 -23.11 -9.61 -40.15
N GLN A 510 -24.27 -8.95 -40.12
CA GLN A 510 -24.74 -8.05 -41.20
C GLN A 510 -24.65 -6.57 -40.84
N VAL A 511 -24.46 -6.25 -39.55
CA VAL A 511 -24.44 -4.89 -39.00
C VAL A 511 -23.03 -4.53 -38.56
N GLU A 512 -22.59 -3.30 -38.84
CA GLU A 512 -21.23 -2.82 -38.53
C GLU A 512 -20.88 -2.84 -37.04
N LYS A 513 -21.83 -2.50 -36.15
CA LYS A 513 -21.64 -2.62 -34.69
C LYS A 513 -21.41 -4.06 -34.24
N ASP A 514 -22.24 -4.98 -34.72
CA ASP A 514 -22.11 -6.41 -34.41
C ASP A 514 -20.76 -6.94 -34.92
N LEU A 515 -20.26 -6.43 -36.04
CA LEU A 515 -18.96 -6.81 -36.58
C LEU A 515 -17.81 -6.43 -35.64
N VAL A 516 -17.82 -5.25 -35.02
CA VAL A 516 -16.77 -4.81 -34.07
C VAL A 516 -16.75 -5.69 -32.82
N ASP A 517 -17.94 -6.01 -32.29
CA ASP A 517 -18.08 -6.87 -31.11
C ASP A 517 -17.61 -8.30 -31.44
N MET A 518 -18.04 -8.85 -32.58
CA MET A 518 -17.62 -10.18 -33.03
C MET A 518 -16.14 -10.24 -33.39
N LEU A 519 -15.55 -9.16 -33.88
CA LEU A 519 -14.12 -9.06 -34.13
C LEU A 519 -13.33 -9.08 -32.81
N SER A 520 -13.83 -8.40 -31.78
CA SER A 520 -13.24 -8.41 -30.44
C SER A 520 -13.32 -9.80 -29.81
N VAL A 521 -14.46 -10.48 -29.96
CA VAL A 521 -14.64 -11.88 -29.58
C VAL A 521 -13.65 -12.79 -30.32
N TYR A 522 -13.52 -12.64 -31.64
CA TYR A 522 -12.60 -13.43 -32.45
C TYR A 522 -11.14 -13.22 -32.02
N LYS A 523 -10.71 -11.97 -31.83
CA LYS A 523 -9.37 -11.62 -31.29
C LYS A 523 -9.12 -12.33 -29.96
N ASN A 524 -10.10 -12.28 -29.04
CA ASN A 524 -9.97 -12.91 -27.73
C ASN A 524 -9.78 -14.43 -27.82
N ILE A 525 -10.59 -15.12 -28.63
CA ILE A 525 -10.51 -16.57 -28.81
C ILE A 525 -9.19 -16.99 -29.44
N VAL A 526 -8.74 -16.30 -30.50
CA VAL A 526 -7.50 -16.66 -31.22
C VAL A 526 -6.26 -16.51 -30.35
N GLN A 527 -6.28 -15.65 -29.33
CA GLN A 527 -5.18 -15.45 -28.38
C GLN A 527 -5.14 -16.45 -27.21
N ILE A 528 -6.08 -17.40 -27.14
CA ILE A 528 -6.09 -18.41 -26.08
C ILE A 528 -4.89 -19.36 -26.24
N ARG A 529 -4.21 -19.66 -25.13
CA ARG A 529 -3.07 -20.59 -25.11
C ARG A 529 -3.53 -22.04 -25.33
N VAL A 530 -2.77 -22.80 -26.11
CA VAL A 530 -3.04 -24.22 -26.39
C VAL A 530 -2.02 -25.11 -25.68
N ARG A 531 -2.45 -26.26 -25.15
CA ARG A 531 -1.59 -27.19 -24.38
C ARG A 531 -0.50 -27.86 -25.20
N GLN A 532 -0.78 -28.14 -26.46
CA GLN A 532 0.10 -28.90 -27.35
C GLN A 532 0.25 -28.14 -28.66
N ARG A 533 1.47 -28.17 -29.20
CA ARG A 533 1.73 -27.63 -30.53
C ARG A 533 1.20 -28.59 -31.59
N VAL A 534 0.67 -28.04 -32.65
CA VAL A 534 -0.01 -28.74 -33.72
C VAL A 534 0.90 -28.80 -34.95
N LYS A 535 0.63 -29.72 -35.89
CA LYS A 535 1.38 -29.79 -37.15
C LYS A 535 1.13 -28.55 -38.01
N PHE A 536 2.03 -28.28 -38.95
CA PHE A 536 1.96 -27.09 -39.80
C PHE A 536 0.78 -27.10 -40.78
N ASP A 537 0.27 -28.29 -41.11
CA ASP A 537 -0.82 -28.57 -42.06
C ASP A 537 -2.17 -28.80 -41.37
N ASP A 538 -2.27 -28.43 -40.10
CA ASP A 538 -3.49 -28.67 -39.32
C ASP A 538 -4.64 -27.73 -39.71
N GLU A 539 -5.87 -28.23 -39.62
CA GLU A 539 -7.10 -27.53 -39.97
C GLU A 539 -7.23 -26.19 -39.22
N ILE A 540 -6.75 -26.09 -37.98
CA ILE A 540 -6.77 -24.83 -37.21
C ILE A 540 -5.98 -23.73 -37.91
N ILE A 541 -4.75 -24.04 -38.34
CA ILE A 541 -3.86 -23.07 -39.01
C ILE A 541 -4.48 -22.69 -40.36
N GLU A 542 -5.06 -23.67 -41.06
CA GLU A 542 -5.74 -23.44 -42.32
C GLU A 542 -6.94 -22.47 -42.17
N VAL A 543 -7.77 -22.67 -41.14
CA VAL A 543 -8.91 -21.82 -40.83
C VAL A 543 -8.47 -20.40 -40.47
N LEU A 544 -7.43 -20.23 -39.64
CA LEU A 544 -6.91 -18.91 -39.30
C LEU A 544 -6.42 -18.14 -40.54
N ALA A 545 -5.66 -18.80 -41.42
CA ALA A 545 -5.18 -18.20 -42.66
C ALA A 545 -6.35 -17.84 -43.60
N LYS A 546 -7.33 -18.74 -43.74
CA LYS A 546 -8.51 -18.52 -44.57
C LYS A 546 -9.37 -17.37 -44.06
N ASN A 547 -9.52 -17.23 -42.75
CA ASN A 547 -10.28 -16.15 -42.14
C ASN A 547 -9.65 -14.80 -42.43
N LEU A 548 -8.33 -14.67 -42.24
CA LEU A 548 -7.62 -13.43 -42.51
C LEU A 548 -7.71 -13.02 -43.99
N ALA A 549 -7.57 -13.98 -44.90
CA ALA A 549 -7.71 -13.75 -46.34
C ALA A 549 -9.14 -13.34 -46.73
N LYS A 550 -10.16 -13.97 -46.13
CA LYS A 550 -11.58 -13.71 -46.44
C LYS A 550 -12.13 -12.38 -45.92
N MET A 551 -11.58 -11.82 -44.85
CA MET A 551 -12.08 -10.54 -44.31
C MET A 551 -12.03 -9.44 -45.39
N THR A 552 -13.09 -8.65 -45.54
CA THR A 552 -13.14 -7.59 -46.57
C THR A 552 -12.45 -6.29 -46.13
N PHE A 553 -12.27 -6.10 -44.82
CA PHE A 553 -11.62 -4.95 -44.21
C PHE A 553 -10.19 -5.29 -43.74
N PHE A 554 -9.43 -4.24 -43.46
CA PHE A 554 -8.10 -4.33 -42.85
C PHE A 554 -8.14 -3.88 -41.39
N GLU A 555 -7.66 -4.75 -40.50
CA GLU A 555 -7.48 -4.45 -39.09
C GLU A 555 -6.09 -4.94 -38.67
N HIS A 556 -5.18 -4.01 -38.38
CA HIS A 556 -3.78 -4.33 -38.09
C HIS A 556 -3.62 -5.33 -36.93
N GLN A 557 -4.42 -5.18 -35.87
CA GLN A 557 -4.36 -6.06 -34.69
C GLN A 557 -4.67 -7.52 -35.03
N VAL A 558 -5.59 -7.78 -35.96
CA VAL A 558 -5.99 -9.15 -36.32
C VAL A 558 -4.84 -9.85 -37.06
N VAL A 559 -4.10 -9.12 -37.89
CA VAL A 559 -2.90 -9.65 -38.57
C VAL A 559 -1.85 -10.07 -37.52
N ASP A 560 -1.53 -9.18 -36.58
CA ASP A 560 -0.52 -9.45 -35.55
C ASP A 560 -0.92 -10.59 -34.61
N VAL A 561 -2.20 -10.63 -34.20
CA VAL A 561 -2.76 -11.72 -33.40
C VAL A 561 -2.68 -13.04 -34.15
N THR A 562 -3.08 -13.08 -35.43
CA THR A 562 -3.06 -14.30 -36.23
C THR A 562 -1.64 -14.85 -36.39
N VAL A 563 -0.69 -13.98 -36.76
CA VAL A 563 0.73 -14.38 -36.90
C VAL A 563 1.28 -14.86 -35.56
N SER A 564 1.05 -14.11 -34.47
CA SER A 564 1.49 -14.50 -33.12
C SER A 564 0.95 -15.86 -32.71
N THR A 565 -0.34 -16.12 -32.97
CA THR A 565 -0.99 -17.39 -32.66
C THR A 565 -0.38 -18.54 -33.46
N ILE A 566 -0.11 -18.35 -34.76
CA ILE A 566 0.54 -19.37 -35.60
C ILE A 566 1.94 -19.74 -35.04
N TYR A 567 2.75 -18.75 -34.64
CA TYR A 567 4.05 -19.01 -34.02
C TYR A 567 3.94 -19.76 -32.69
N SER A 568 2.86 -19.55 -31.93
CA SER A 568 2.66 -20.22 -30.64
C SER A 568 2.13 -21.65 -30.76
N ILE A 569 1.24 -21.90 -31.73
CA ILE A 569 0.54 -23.19 -31.90
C ILE A 569 1.33 -24.13 -32.81
N SER A 570 2.02 -23.64 -33.83
CA SER A 570 2.69 -24.51 -34.81
C SER A 570 3.99 -25.12 -34.29
N THR A 571 4.20 -26.40 -34.61
CA THR A 571 5.50 -27.07 -34.46
C THR A 571 6.56 -26.56 -35.45
N LEU A 572 6.14 -26.13 -36.65
CA LEU A 572 6.97 -25.54 -37.69
C LEU A 572 6.35 -24.22 -38.18
N PRO A 573 6.56 -23.11 -37.46
CA PRO A 573 5.97 -21.82 -37.79
C PRO A 573 6.31 -21.32 -39.19
N GLU A 574 7.55 -21.52 -39.65
CA GLU A 574 8.00 -21.07 -40.99
C GLU A 574 7.11 -21.59 -42.11
N LYS A 575 6.87 -22.91 -42.16
CA LYS A 575 6.01 -23.52 -43.19
C LYS A 575 4.56 -23.05 -43.08
N SER A 576 4.09 -22.84 -41.86
CA SER A 576 2.72 -22.38 -41.59
C SER A 576 2.52 -20.93 -42.07
N ILE A 577 3.55 -20.09 -41.93
CA ILE A 577 3.54 -18.71 -42.40
C ILE A 577 3.67 -18.62 -43.93
N ILE A 578 4.42 -19.51 -44.57
CA ILE A 578 4.46 -19.60 -46.03
C ILE A 578 3.04 -19.84 -46.57
N MET A 579 2.33 -20.81 -46.00
CA MET A 579 0.93 -21.08 -46.36
C MET A 579 0.01 -19.86 -46.12
N LEU A 580 0.25 -19.10 -45.04
CA LEU A 580 -0.49 -17.86 -44.77
C LEU A 580 -0.22 -16.82 -45.86
N LEU A 581 1.05 -16.59 -46.21
CA LEU A 581 1.45 -15.60 -47.22
C LEU A 581 0.94 -15.98 -48.61
N GLU A 582 1.04 -17.26 -49.00
CA GLU A 582 0.46 -17.76 -50.26
C GLU A 582 -1.03 -17.43 -50.34
N LYS A 583 -1.81 -17.74 -49.30
CA LYS A 583 -3.25 -17.43 -49.26
C LYS A 583 -3.57 -15.94 -49.26
N LEU A 584 -2.69 -15.09 -48.72
CA LEU A 584 -2.85 -13.63 -48.77
C LEU A 584 -2.44 -13.05 -50.13
N CYS A 585 -1.52 -13.68 -50.86
CA CYS A 585 -1.14 -13.26 -52.20
C CYS A 585 -2.14 -13.70 -53.27
N ASP A 586 -2.83 -14.84 -53.06
CA ASP A 586 -3.85 -15.37 -53.99
C ASP A 586 -5.10 -14.48 -54.12
N MET A 587 -5.32 -13.56 -53.18
CA MET A 587 -6.46 -12.65 -53.14
C MET A 587 -6.02 -11.21 -53.45
N GLU A 588 -6.53 -10.61 -54.53
CA GLU A 588 -6.12 -9.27 -55.00
C GLU A 588 -6.35 -8.15 -53.96
N ARG A 589 -7.30 -8.32 -53.04
CA ARG A 589 -7.65 -7.32 -52.01
C ARG A 589 -6.82 -7.41 -50.72
N SER A 590 -5.84 -8.31 -50.63
CA SER A 590 -5.01 -8.51 -49.43
C SER A 590 -3.57 -8.02 -49.53
N SER A 591 -3.23 -7.22 -50.54
CA SER A 591 -1.89 -6.59 -50.66
C SER A 591 -1.47 -5.86 -49.37
N LEU A 592 -2.37 -5.08 -48.79
CA LEU A 592 -2.13 -4.34 -47.55
C LEU A 592 -1.96 -5.27 -46.33
N LYS A 593 -2.76 -6.35 -46.26
CA LYS A 593 -2.61 -7.39 -45.22
C LYS A 593 -1.29 -8.13 -45.35
N ALA A 594 -0.87 -8.44 -46.58
CA ALA A 594 0.40 -9.11 -46.85
C ALA A 594 1.58 -8.23 -46.42
N ILE A 595 1.60 -6.94 -46.81
CA ILE A 595 2.63 -5.99 -46.39
C ILE A 595 2.70 -5.88 -44.86
N SER A 596 1.55 -5.72 -44.19
CA SER A 596 1.49 -5.66 -42.73
C SER A 596 1.92 -6.98 -42.07
N ALA A 597 1.59 -8.13 -42.67
CA ALA A 597 1.94 -9.44 -42.13
C ALA A 597 3.45 -9.66 -42.19
N VAL A 598 4.13 -9.25 -43.26
CA VAL A 598 5.59 -9.39 -43.42
C VAL A 598 6.34 -8.74 -42.26
N GLY A 599 5.96 -7.51 -41.85
CA GLY A 599 6.55 -6.84 -40.70
C GLY A 599 6.31 -7.59 -39.37
N CYS A 600 5.09 -8.09 -39.15
CA CYS A 600 4.76 -8.94 -37.98
C CYS A 600 5.59 -10.23 -37.96
N ILE A 601 5.69 -10.90 -39.12
CA ILE A 601 6.43 -12.15 -39.29
C ILE A 601 7.90 -11.92 -38.97
N GLY A 602 8.51 -10.85 -39.49
CA GLY A 602 9.91 -10.52 -39.20
C GLY A 602 10.20 -10.47 -37.70
N LEU A 603 9.41 -9.69 -36.95
CA LEU A 603 9.58 -9.58 -35.50
C LEU A 603 9.31 -10.89 -34.75
N LYS A 604 8.23 -11.61 -35.10
CA LYS A 604 7.88 -12.88 -34.43
C LYS A 604 8.88 -13.97 -34.74
N HIS A 605 9.42 -13.99 -35.95
CA HIS A 605 10.49 -14.88 -36.34
C HIS A 605 11.78 -14.57 -35.57
N MET A 606 12.14 -13.30 -35.39
CA MET A 606 13.27 -12.90 -34.54
C MET A 606 13.08 -13.38 -33.09
N GLN A 607 11.91 -13.18 -32.50
CA GLN A 607 11.57 -13.66 -31.14
C GLN A 607 11.64 -15.18 -31.04
N TYR A 608 11.19 -15.90 -32.08
CA TYR A 608 11.28 -17.35 -32.15
C TYR A 608 12.73 -17.84 -32.21
N VAL A 609 13.58 -17.18 -33.00
CA VAL A 609 15.03 -17.46 -33.06
C VAL A 609 15.69 -17.21 -31.70
N GLU A 610 15.29 -16.18 -30.95
CA GLU A 610 15.75 -15.93 -29.57
C GLU A 610 15.31 -17.01 -28.57
N GLU A 611 14.09 -17.52 -28.73
CA GLU A 611 13.62 -18.64 -27.91
C GLU A 611 14.41 -19.92 -28.20
N LEU A 612 14.71 -20.19 -29.48
CA LEU A 612 15.58 -21.29 -29.88
C LEU A 612 16.99 -21.13 -29.31
N GLU A 613 17.57 -19.94 -29.39
CA GLU A 613 18.88 -19.62 -28.79
C GLU A 613 18.89 -19.97 -27.29
N ARG A 614 17.86 -19.57 -26.54
CA ARG A 614 17.72 -19.87 -25.11
C ARG A 614 17.60 -21.37 -24.85
N LEU A 615 16.84 -22.10 -25.67
CA LEU A 615 16.66 -23.54 -25.52
C LEU A 615 17.95 -24.31 -25.81
N VAL A 616 18.75 -23.86 -26.77
CA VAL A 616 20.07 -24.41 -27.09
C VAL A 616 21.06 -24.15 -25.97
N LYS A 617 21.13 -22.91 -25.44
CA LYS A 617 21.95 -22.58 -24.25
C LYS A 617 21.59 -23.43 -23.04
N SER A 618 20.30 -23.68 -22.82
CA SER A 618 19.82 -24.54 -21.72
C SER A 618 20.03 -26.05 -21.96
N ASN A 619 20.75 -26.45 -23.02
CA ASN A 619 21.01 -27.83 -23.42
C ASN A 619 19.75 -28.70 -23.67
N ARG A 620 18.58 -28.07 -23.87
CA ARG A 620 17.32 -28.77 -24.18
C ARG A 620 17.25 -29.21 -25.65
N ILE A 621 17.99 -28.54 -26.52
CA ILE A 621 18.05 -28.80 -27.96
C ILE A 621 19.52 -28.84 -28.38
N LYS A 622 19.93 -29.84 -29.18
CA LYS A 622 21.26 -29.91 -29.78
C LYS A 622 21.18 -29.47 -31.23
N ILE A 623 21.91 -28.41 -31.59
CA ILE A 623 22.03 -27.91 -32.96
C ILE A 623 23.46 -28.12 -33.44
N LYS A 624 23.61 -28.48 -34.73
CA LYS A 624 24.91 -28.43 -35.42
C LYS A 624 25.18 -26.98 -35.81
N VAL A 625 26.07 -26.32 -35.10
CA VAL A 625 26.52 -24.96 -35.43
C VAL A 625 27.45 -25.05 -36.63
N ASP A 626 27.10 -24.36 -37.71
CA ASP A 626 27.98 -24.24 -38.88
C ASP A 626 29.04 -23.17 -38.61
N LYS A 627 30.27 -23.63 -38.35
CA LYS A 627 31.41 -22.76 -38.00
C LYS A 627 31.92 -21.94 -39.19
N THR A 628 31.56 -22.32 -40.43
CA THR A 628 32.04 -21.62 -41.64
C THR A 628 31.41 -20.23 -41.79
N VAL A 629 30.28 -20.02 -41.12
CA VAL A 629 29.43 -18.86 -41.24
C VAL A 629 29.80 -17.78 -40.22
N ILE A 630 30.51 -18.15 -39.15
CA ILE A 630 30.96 -17.24 -38.09
C ILE A 630 32.25 -16.55 -38.55
N THR A 631 32.11 -15.41 -39.22
CA THR A 631 33.24 -14.57 -39.64
C THR A 631 33.68 -13.62 -38.52
N PRO A 632 34.95 -13.16 -38.48
CA PRO A 632 35.42 -12.17 -37.51
C PRO A 632 34.60 -10.88 -37.51
N GLU A 633 34.10 -10.47 -38.68
CA GLU A 633 33.26 -9.28 -38.85
C GLU A 633 31.92 -9.40 -38.09
N ILE A 634 31.31 -10.58 -38.11
CA ILE A 634 30.05 -10.85 -37.40
C ILE A 634 30.26 -10.79 -35.89
N VAL A 635 31.36 -11.39 -35.41
CA VAL A 635 31.74 -11.38 -33.99
C VAL A 635 32.01 -9.94 -33.52
N GLU A 636 32.75 -9.17 -34.31
CA GLU A 636 33.07 -7.77 -33.99
C GLU A 636 31.82 -6.88 -34.01
N ARG A 637 30.94 -7.05 -35.01
CA ARG A 637 29.67 -6.32 -35.10
C ARG A 637 28.75 -6.64 -33.93
N ARG A 638 28.64 -7.91 -33.53
CA ARG A 638 27.91 -8.30 -32.30
C ARG A 638 28.50 -7.62 -31.08
N ARG A 639 29.82 -7.65 -30.91
CA ARG A 639 30.49 -7.03 -29.76
C ARG A 639 30.27 -5.52 -29.71
N SER A 640 30.32 -4.83 -30.84
CA SER A 640 30.04 -3.40 -30.94
C SER A 640 28.60 -3.06 -30.52
N ILE A 641 27.62 -3.80 -31.05
CA ILE A 641 26.20 -3.62 -30.70
C ILE A 641 25.95 -3.96 -29.23
N ASN A 642 26.51 -5.06 -28.72
CA ASN A 642 26.35 -5.45 -27.33
C ASN A 642 27.07 -4.51 -26.35
N ALA A 643 28.20 -3.92 -26.73
CA ALA A 643 28.86 -2.88 -25.92
C ALA A 643 27.95 -1.66 -25.76
N SER A 644 27.24 -1.26 -26.83
CA SER A 644 26.23 -0.20 -26.74
C SER A 644 25.08 -0.58 -25.80
N ARG A 645 24.61 -1.83 -25.82
CA ARG A 645 23.54 -2.33 -24.92
C ARG A 645 24.00 -2.51 -23.46
N GLN A 646 25.25 -2.91 -23.22
CA GLN A 646 25.81 -3.06 -21.87
C GLN A 646 26.01 -1.72 -21.15
N SER A 647 26.33 -0.66 -21.90
CA SER A 647 26.33 0.70 -21.34
C SER A 647 24.95 1.13 -20.84
N ILE A 648 23.88 0.66 -21.49
CA ILE A 648 22.49 0.91 -21.08
C ILE A 648 22.10 0.00 -19.90
N SER A 649 22.51 -1.27 -19.89
CA SER A 649 22.16 -2.19 -18.79
C SER A 649 22.84 -1.82 -17.47
N THR A 650 24.08 -1.32 -17.50
CA THR A 650 24.75 -0.79 -16.30
C THR A 650 24.04 0.44 -15.73
N ILE A 651 23.59 1.36 -16.59
CA ILE A 651 22.73 2.49 -16.20
C ILE A 651 21.40 2.01 -15.58
N LEU A 652 20.84 0.90 -16.06
CA LEU A 652 19.59 0.33 -15.54
C LEU A 652 19.78 -0.38 -14.18
N GLU A 653 20.92 -1.02 -13.92
CA GLU A 653 21.21 -1.70 -12.65
C GLU A 653 21.51 -0.71 -11.50
N GLU A 654 22.20 0.40 -11.76
CA GLU A 654 22.52 1.43 -10.75
C GLU A 654 21.27 2.09 -10.11
N ASN A 655 20.09 1.96 -10.74
CA ASN A 655 18.83 2.52 -10.22
C ASN A 655 18.00 1.52 -9.39
N LYS A 656 18.39 0.25 -9.29
CA LYS A 656 17.72 -0.74 -8.42
C LYS A 656 18.24 -0.75 -6.99
N ASP A 657 19.43 -0.19 -6.73
CA ASP A 657 20.04 -0.18 -5.40
C ASP A 657 19.51 0.92 -4.45
N GLY A 658 18.38 1.56 -4.79
CA GLY A 658 17.78 2.63 -4.00
C GLY A 658 16.72 2.21 -2.96
N ASP A 659 16.12 1.01 -3.05
CA ASP A 659 15.02 0.63 -2.13
C ASP A 659 14.68 -0.87 -2.09
N ASP A 660 15.67 -1.77 -2.10
CA ASP A 660 15.45 -3.22 -1.92
C ASP A 660 16.58 -3.86 -1.10
N SER A 661 16.69 -3.49 0.18
CA SER A 661 17.38 -4.36 1.14
C SER A 661 16.36 -5.24 1.84
N ILE A 662 16.38 -6.53 1.46
CA ILE A 662 15.76 -7.72 2.09
C ILE A 662 14.78 -8.43 1.14
N LEU A 663 15.36 -9.36 0.36
CA LEU A 663 14.83 -10.64 -0.15
C LEU A 663 15.15 -10.85 -1.64
N ASN A 664 16.39 -11.25 -1.92
CA ASN A 664 16.65 -12.37 -2.82
C ASN A 664 18.07 -12.90 -2.61
N ASN A 665 18.16 -14.00 -1.87
CA ASN A 665 19.33 -14.88 -1.93
C ASN A 665 19.35 -15.56 -3.30
N SER A 666 20.05 -14.95 -4.25
CA SER A 666 20.72 -15.65 -5.35
C SER A 666 22.03 -14.94 -5.69
N ALA A 667 22.88 -14.78 -4.67
CA ALA A 667 24.29 -14.44 -4.80
C ALA A 667 25.11 -15.71 -5.17
N LEU A 668 24.69 -16.41 -6.23
CA LEU A 668 25.41 -17.55 -6.78
C LEU A 668 25.31 -17.56 -8.31
N ASP A 669 25.73 -16.46 -8.96
CA ASP A 669 26.05 -16.53 -10.40
C ASP A 669 27.04 -15.47 -10.91
N ARG A 670 27.73 -14.73 -10.04
CA ARG A 670 28.69 -13.67 -10.46
C ARG A 670 30.17 -13.97 -10.20
N GLY A 671 30.55 -15.23 -9.92
CA GLY A 671 31.90 -15.53 -9.43
C GLY A 671 32.69 -16.67 -10.08
N ILE A 672 32.11 -17.53 -10.93
CA ILE A 672 32.83 -18.70 -11.49
C ILE A 672 32.41 -18.99 -12.94
N SER A 673 32.27 -17.96 -13.78
CA SER A 673 32.29 -18.13 -15.25
C SER A 673 33.56 -17.49 -15.84
N SER A 674 34.69 -17.84 -15.24
CA SER A 674 35.96 -17.57 -15.88
C SER A 674 36.78 -18.85 -15.82
N ARG A 675 37.15 -19.31 -17.02
CA ARG A 675 38.14 -20.33 -17.36
C ARG A 675 37.55 -21.72 -17.61
N ILE A 676 37.34 -21.96 -18.91
CA ILE A 676 37.41 -23.24 -19.66
C ILE A 676 36.08 -23.71 -20.31
N GLY A 677 34.94 -22.99 -20.15
CA GLY A 677 33.67 -23.28 -20.84
C GLY A 677 33.27 -22.37 -22.02
N ASP A 678 33.88 -21.19 -22.18
CA ASP A 678 33.28 -20.06 -22.93
C ASP A 678 33.24 -20.17 -24.46
N LYS A 679 34.10 -20.98 -25.10
CA LYS A 679 34.20 -20.95 -26.57
C LYS A 679 32.98 -21.52 -27.29
N SER A 680 32.32 -22.55 -26.74
CA SER A 680 31.16 -23.15 -27.41
C SER A 680 29.87 -22.34 -27.23
N GLU A 681 29.72 -21.63 -26.11
CA GLU A 681 28.53 -20.80 -25.89
C GLU A 681 28.62 -19.49 -26.67
N GLU A 682 29.80 -18.86 -26.73
CA GLU A 682 30.02 -17.70 -27.60
C GLU A 682 29.79 -18.04 -29.08
N GLU A 683 30.28 -19.20 -29.55
CA GLU A 683 30.03 -19.70 -30.91
C GLU A 683 28.52 -19.85 -31.21
N ILE A 684 27.72 -20.33 -30.24
CA ILE A 684 26.25 -20.44 -30.38
C ILE A 684 25.63 -19.05 -30.50
N VAL A 685 26.04 -18.10 -29.66
CA VAL A 685 25.53 -16.73 -29.71
C VAL A 685 25.90 -16.03 -31.02
N ASP A 686 27.13 -16.21 -31.50
CA ASP A 686 27.59 -15.65 -32.77
C ASP A 686 26.82 -16.25 -33.96
N PHE A 687 26.51 -17.54 -33.93
CA PHE A 687 25.70 -18.20 -34.96
C PHE A 687 24.25 -17.67 -34.99
N PHE A 688 23.59 -17.55 -33.84
CA PHE A 688 22.24 -16.99 -33.78
C PHE A 688 22.20 -15.49 -34.13
N PHE A 689 23.27 -14.75 -33.85
CA PHE A 689 23.42 -13.37 -34.30
C PHE A 689 23.56 -13.31 -35.84
N TYR A 690 24.36 -14.19 -36.45
CA TYR A 690 24.44 -14.28 -37.92
C TYR A 690 23.07 -14.55 -38.56
N ILE A 691 22.29 -15.48 -38.01
CA ILE A 691 20.97 -15.81 -38.55
C ILE A 691 20.11 -14.55 -38.63
N LYS A 692 20.10 -13.74 -37.56
CA LYS A 692 19.32 -12.49 -37.51
C LYS A 692 19.87 -11.41 -38.45
N GLU A 693 21.18 -11.22 -38.45
CA GLU A 693 21.83 -10.12 -39.20
C GLU A 693 21.79 -10.37 -40.72
N LYS A 694 21.98 -11.62 -41.16
CA LYS A 694 22.17 -11.98 -42.57
C LYS A 694 21.11 -12.95 -43.11
N GLU A 695 20.90 -14.09 -42.47
CA GLU A 695 20.08 -15.17 -43.05
C GLU A 695 18.60 -14.80 -43.15
N MET A 696 18.05 -14.11 -42.15
CA MET A 696 16.62 -13.77 -42.10
C MET A 696 16.17 -12.87 -43.26
N LEU A 697 16.93 -11.80 -43.56
CA LEU A 697 16.55 -10.78 -44.57
C LEU A 697 17.29 -10.91 -45.90
N TYR A 698 18.52 -11.43 -45.91
CA TYR A 698 19.36 -11.52 -47.11
C TYR A 698 19.56 -12.98 -47.59
N GLY A 699 19.08 -13.96 -46.81
CA GLY A 699 19.11 -15.37 -47.20
C GLY A 699 18.02 -15.77 -48.20
N LYS A 700 17.98 -17.05 -48.56
CA LYS A 700 16.89 -17.65 -49.38
C LYS A 700 15.64 -17.92 -48.53
N THR A 701 15.16 -16.90 -47.84
CA THR A 701 13.98 -16.96 -46.98
C THR A 701 12.79 -16.33 -47.68
N VAL A 702 11.58 -16.55 -47.17
CA VAL A 702 10.39 -15.90 -47.72
C VAL A 702 10.42 -14.39 -47.46
N LEU A 703 10.99 -13.96 -46.31
CA LEU A 703 11.12 -12.55 -45.96
C LEU A 703 11.98 -11.75 -46.94
N SER A 704 13.02 -12.35 -47.53
CA SER A 704 13.87 -11.65 -48.50
C SER A 704 13.14 -11.31 -49.80
N ASN A 705 12.24 -12.18 -50.27
CA ASN A 705 11.39 -11.90 -51.43
C ASN A 705 10.38 -10.77 -51.15
N PHE A 706 9.89 -10.67 -49.91
CA PHE A 706 8.92 -9.64 -49.51
C PHE A 706 9.57 -8.32 -49.03
N LYS A 707 10.89 -8.28 -48.77
CA LYS A 707 11.65 -7.05 -48.47
C LYS A 707 11.40 -5.99 -49.55
N GLN A 708 11.58 -6.36 -50.81
CA GLN A 708 11.41 -5.45 -51.95
C GLN A 708 9.98 -4.91 -52.04
N VAL A 709 8.98 -5.74 -51.75
CA VAL A 709 7.56 -5.35 -51.76
C VAL A 709 7.25 -4.29 -50.68
N VAL A 710 7.89 -4.39 -49.51
CA VAL A 710 7.74 -3.38 -48.44
C VAL A 710 8.40 -2.05 -48.84
N GLU A 711 9.58 -2.10 -49.47
CA GLU A 711 10.28 -0.91 -49.97
C GLU A 711 9.47 -0.18 -51.06
N GLU A 712 8.95 -0.92 -52.04
CA GLU A 712 8.08 -0.38 -53.09
C GLU A 712 6.78 0.20 -52.52
N GLY A 713 6.22 -0.43 -51.47
CA GLY A 713 5.04 0.05 -50.75
C GLY A 713 5.21 1.42 -50.10
N CYS A 714 6.43 1.79 -49.69
CA CYS A 714 6.71 3.10 -49.08
C CYS A 714 6.56 4.27 -50.08
N PHE A 715 6.66 3.99 -51.38
CA PHE A 715 6.49 4.98 -52.46
C PHE A 715 5.13 4.89 -53.15
N SER A 716 4.21 4.09 -52.60
CA SER A 716 2.86 3.96 -53.15
C SER A 716 2.06 5.27 -53.05
N SER A 717 1.11 5.46 -53.96
CA SER A 717 0.21 6.62 -53.95
C SER A 717 -0.93 6.50 -52.93
N ASP A 718 -1.14 5.31 -52.37
CA ASP A 718 -2.19 5.04 -51.39
C ASP A 718 -1.62 5.23 -49.97
N GLU A 719 -2.22 6.15 -49.22
CA GLU A 719 -1.82 6.48 -47.85
C GLU A 719 -1.88 5.24 -46.92
N GLU A 720 -2.87 4.37 -47.06
CA GLU A 720 -3.04 3.21 -46.18
C GLU A 720 -1.95 2.15 -46.44
N ILE A 721 -1.59 1.94 -47.70
CA ILE A 721 -0.47 1.06 -48.09
C ILE A 721 0.85 1.66 -47.63
N GLN A 722 1.04 2.97 -47.81
CA GLN A 722 2.24 3.68 -47.40
C GLN A 722 2.47 3.58 -45.88
N VAL A 723 1.42 3.81 -45.07
CA VAL A 723 1.48 3.68 -43.61
C VAL A 723 1.84 2.24 -43.20
N ALA A 724 1.17 1.23 -43.77
CA ALA A 724 1.46 -0.17 -43.49
C ALA A 724 2.89 -0.57 -43.89
N ALA A 725 3.38 -0.06 -45.02
CA ALA A 725 4.73 -0.29 -45.51
C ALA A 725 5.79 0.33 -44.58
N TYR A 726 5.63 1.57 -44.14
CA TYR A 726 6.54 2.21 -43.18
C TYR A 726 6.57 1.47 -41.84
N VAL A 727 5.42 1.05 -41.30
CA VAL A 727 5.37 0.24 -40.08
C VAL A 727 6.12 -1.08 -40.26
N SER A 728 5.89 -1.79 -41.37
CA SER A 728 6.62 -3.01 -41.67
C SER A 728 8.12 -2.78 -41.87
N LEU A 729 8.51 -1.67 -42.53
CA LEU A 729 9.91 -1.27 -42.69
C LEU A 729 10.58 -1.08 -41.33
N TYR A 730 9.97 -0.29 -40.43
CA TYR A 730 10.53 -0.05 -39.09
C TYR A 730 10.69 -1.36 -38.30
N ARG A 731 9.73 -2.29 -38.42
CA ARG A 731 9.80 -3.62 -37.80
C ARG A 731 10.95 -4.46 -38.34
N LEU A 732 11.20 -4.43 -39.64
CA LEU A 732 12.34 -5.14 -40.26
C LEU A 732 13.67 -4.49 -39.88
N MET A 733 13.72 -3.16 -39.72
CA MET A 733 14.89 -2.43 -39.21
C MET A 733 15.29 -2.84 -37.80
N CYS A 734 14.38 -3.33 -36.96
CA CYS A 734 14.73 -3.86 -35.63
C CYS A 734 15.47 -5.22 -35.67
N ILE A 735 15.46 -5.93 -36.81
CA ILE A 735 15.99 -7.30 -36.93
C ILE A 735 17.50 -7.30 -37.19
N SER A 736 17.95 -6.45 -38.13
CA SER A 736 19.33 -6.41 -38.61
C SER A 736 19.84 -4.97 -38.64
N PHE A 737 21.06 -4.78 -38.11
CA PHE A 737 21.68 -3.46 -38.10
C PHE A 737 22.09 -3.01 -39.51
N GLU A 738 22.45 -3.94 -40.38
CA GLU A 738 22.74 -3.66 -41.79
C GLU A 738 21.52 -3.09 -42.52
N PHE A 739 20.35 -3.72 -42.35
CA PHE A 739 19.10 -3.23 -42.91
C PHE A 739 18.69 -1.88 -42.30
N PHE A 740 18.87 -1.71 -40.99
CA PHE A 740 18.69 -0.42 -40.32
C PHE A 740 19.57 0.68 -40.95
N SER A 741 20.84 0.38 -41.22
CA SER A 741 21.80 1.33 -41.78
C SER A 741 21.49 1.71 -43.22
N GLU A 742 21.04 0.76 -44.05
CA GLU A 742 20.60 0.99 -45.43
C GLU A 742 19.42 1.98 -45.50
N HIS A 743 18.45 1.87 -44.59
CA HIS A 743 17.21 2.65 -44.62
C HIS A 743 17.15 3.77 -43.58
N TYR A 744 18.23 4.03 -42.84
CA TYR A 744 18.25 5.02 -41.75
C TYR A 744 17.88 6.43 -42.25
N GLU A 745 18.37 6.83 -43.41
CA GLU A 745 18.07 8.16 -43.97
C GLU A 745 16.58 8.29 -44.34
N THR A 746 15.98 7.23 -44.89
CA THR A 746 14.54 7.18 -45.18
C THR A 746 13.71 7.27 -43.91
N PHE A 747 14.15 6.61 -42.82
CA PHE A 747 13.52 6.74 -41.51
C PHE A 747 13.60 8.17 -40.96
N ILE A 748 14.76 8.84 -41.03
CA ILE A 748 14.88 10.23 -40.58
C ILE A 748 13.94 11.16 -41.36
N ARG A 749 13.83 11.00 -42.68
CA ARG A 749 12.85 11.77 -43.49
C ARG A 749 11.41 11.51 -43.06
N SER A 750 11.09 10.29 -42.60
CA SER A 750 9.73 9.93 -42.18
C SER A 750 9.26 10.64 -40.90
N MET A 751 10.18 11.12 -40.05
CA MET A 751 9.84 11.92 -38.85
C MET A 751 9.23 13.28 -39.21
N SER A 752 9.47 13.78 -40.42
CA SER A 752 8.91 15.04 -40.93
C SER A 752 7.95 14.81 -42.10
N HIS A 753 7.38 13.61 -42.22
CA HIS A 753 6.48 13.25 -43.31
C HIS A 753 5.16 14.06 -43.24
N PRO A 754 4.53 14.41 -44.38
CA PRO A 754 3.24 15.12 -44.37
C PRO A 754 2.14 14.36 -43.63
N ILE A 755 2.12 13.02 -43.72
CA ILE A 755 1.12 12.16 -43.07
C ILE A 755 1.41 12.03 -41.56
N PRO A 756 0.48 12.45 -40.67
CA PRO A 756 0.66 12.37 -39.22
C PRO A 756 0.86 10.94 -38.69
N ARG A 757 0.13 9.96 -39.22
CA ARG A 757 0.24 8.54 -38.83
C ARG A 757 1.66 8.00 -39.02
N ILE A 758 2.35 8.41 -40.08
CA ILE A 758 3.73 8.00 -40.34
C ILE A 758 4.67 8.64 -39.32
N ARG A 759 4.51 9.95 -39.04
CA ARG A 759 5.29 10.62 -37.98
C ARG A 759 5.09 9.98 -36.61
N ALA A 760 3.83 9.67 -36.25
CA ALA A 760 3.49 9.03 -34.98
C ALA A 760 4.12 7.64 -34.84
N ASN A 761 4.14 6.85 -35.91
CA ASN A 761 4.80 5.53 -35.93
C ASN A 761 6.34 5.65 -35.93
N ALA A 762 6.90 6.66 -36.61
CA ALA A 762 8.33 6.93 -36.62
C ALA A 762 8.85 7.32 -35.24
N VAL A 763 8.08 8.11 -34.47
CA VAL A 763 8.37 8.46 -33.07
C VAL A 763 8.46 7.20 -32.19
N VAL A 764 7.53 6.26 -32.34
CA VAL A 764 7.56 4.97 -31.62
C VAL A 764 8.79 4.16 -32.04
N ALA A 765 9.06 4.05 -33.33
CA ALA A 765 10.23 3.35 -33.86
C ALA A 765 11.56 3.96 -33.38
N MET A 766 11.65 5.30 -33.25
CA MET A 766 12.82 5.98 -32.67
C MET A 766 13.11 5.46 -31.26
N GLY A 767 12.08 5.23 -30.44
CA GLY A 767 12.21 4.65 -29.11
C GLY A 767 12.83 3.25 -29.14
N ASP A 768 12.36 2.39 -30.05
CA ASP A 768 12.90 1.04 -30.23
C ASP A 768 14.34 1.04 -30.75
N PHE A 769 14.68 1.98 -31.64
CA PHE A 769 16.04 2.15 -32.16
C PHE A 769 17.01 2.73 -31.14
N LEU A 770 16.57 3.63 -30.24
CA LEU A 770 17.40 4.11 -29.12
C LEU A 770 17.71 2.98 -28.13
N LEU A 771 16.77 2.05 -27.93
CA LEU A 771 17.00 0.85 -27.11
C LEU A 771 17.93 -0.17 -27.79
N SER A 772 17.81 -0.31 -29.11
CA SER A 772 18.50 -1.37 -29.87
C SER A 772 19.86 -0.96 -30.43
N TYR A 773 20.01 0.30 -30.86
CA TYR A 773 21.12 0.87 -31.64
C TYR A 773 21.51 2.30 -31.20
N ASN A 774 21.65 2.50 -29.88
CA ASN A 774 21.82 3.81 -29.24
C ASN A 774 22.86 4.72 -29.92
N THR A 775 24.07 4.22 -30.20
CA THR A 775 25.19 5.02 -30.76
C THR A 775 24.83 5.76 -32.06
N THR A 776 24.00 5.15 -32.92
CA THR A 776 23.61 5.74 -34.20
C THR A 776 22.36 6.61 -34.02
N ALA A 777 21.38 6.14 -33.26
CA ALA A 777 20.11 6.83 -33.04
C ALA A 777 20.27 8.12 -32.22
N GLU A 778 21.22 8.19 -31.28
CA GLU A 778 21.41 9.34 -30.38
C GLU A 778 21.63 10.66 -31.14
N ARG A 779 22.26 10.61 -32.32
CA ARG A 779 22.56 11.78 -33.17
C ARG A 779 21.32 12.60 -33.55
N HIS A 780 20.18 11.95 -33.72
CA HIS A 780 18.94 12.58 -34.16
C HIS A 780 17.85 12.60 -33.08
N THR A 781 18.23 12.43 -31.81
CA THR A 781 17.31 12.48 -30.65
C THR A 781 16.56 13.81 -30.53
N HIS A 782 17.13 14.90 -31.05
CA HIS A 782 16.46 16.20 -31.09
C HIS A 782 15.12 16.15 -31.84
N LEU A 783 15.00 15.34 -32.91
CA LEU A 783 13.76 15.19 -33.67
C LEU A 783 12.63 14.56 -32.82
N LEU A 784 12.99 13.64 -31.92
CA LEU A 784 12.03 13.07 -30.96
C LEU A 784 11.51 14.14 -29.99
N LEU A 785 12.40 15.00 -29.47
CA LEU A 785 12.04 16.08 -28.55
C LEU A 785 11.28 17.21 -29.27
N GLU A 786 11.54 17.43 -30.56
CA GLU A 786 10.79 18.37 -31.40
C GLU A 786 9.36 17.91 -31.66
N SER A 787 9.13 16.60 -31.71
CA SER A 787 7.80 15.99 -31.90
C SER A 787 6.82 16.29 -30.76
N LEU A 788 7.29 16.78 -29.59
CA LEU A 788 6.42 17.29 -28.52
C LEU A 788 5.62 18.54 -28.94
N GLY A 789 6.10 19.28 -29.96
CA GLY A 789 5.41 20.46 -30.49
C GLY A 789 4.71 20.21 -31.83
N ASP A 790 4.42 18.95 -32.19
CA ASP A 790 3.75 18.64 -33.46
C ASP A 790 2.30 19.19 -33.49
N VAL A 791 1.81 19.49 -34.69
CA VAL A 791 0.43 19.96 -34.92
C VAL A 791 -0.58 18.88 -34.52
N ASP A 792 -0.23 17.62 -34.76
CA ASP A 792 -1.10 16.47 -34.51
C ASP A 792 -0.99 15.94 -33.08
N ALA A 793 -2.14 15.71 -32.44
CA ALA A 793 -2.21 15.28 -31.05
C ALA A 793 -1.69 13.84 -30.84
N ASP A 794 -1.85 12.93 -31.80
CA ASP A 794 -1.37 11.56 -31.68
C ASP A 794 0.16 11.49 -31.72
N VAL A 795 0.79 12.34 -32.54
CA VAL A 795 2.25 12.48 -32.58
C VAL A 795 2.78 12.98 -31.23
N ARG A 796 2.17 14.02 -30.66
CA ARG A 796 2.54 14.55 -29.34
C ARG A 796 2.36 13.51 -28.22
N ARG A 797 1.23 12.79 -28.24
CA ARG A 797 0.91 11.72 -27.29
C ARG A 797 1.95 10.60 -27.33
N ASN A 798 2.27 10.08 -28.52
CA ASN A 798 3.28 9.05 -28.70
C ASN A 798 4.69 9.55 -28.30
N ALA A 799 5.04 10.78 -28.65
CA ALA A 799 6.33 11.38 -28.28
C ALA A 799 6.49 11.46 -26.78
N LEU A 800 5.47 11.97 -26.07
CA LEU A 800 5.46 12.07 -24.62
C LEU A 800 5.59 10.68 -23.96
N LEU A 801 4.90 9.66 -24.47
CA LEU A 801 4.97 8.30 -23.94
C LEU A 801 6.35 7.66 -24.14
N VAL A 802 6.94 7.81 -25.34
CA VAL A 802 8.29 7.31 -25.64
C VAL A 802 9.33 8.02 -24.77
N ILE A 803 9.25 9.35 -24.67
CA ILE A 803 10.14 10.16 -23.83
C ILE A 803 10.00 9.77 -22.36
N HIS A 804 8.78 9.60 -21.85
CA HIS A 804 8.53 9.13 -20.49
C HIS A 804 9.27 7.81 -20.23
N ASN A 805 9.08 6.80 -21.10
CA ASN A 805 9.72 5.49 -20.95
C ASN A 805 11.26 5.57 -20.99
N LEU A 806 11.82 6.36 -21.92
CA LEU A 806 13.26 6.52 -22.07
C LEU A 806 13.90 7.29 -20.90
N LEU A 807 13.19 8.26 -20.31
CA LEU A 807 13.64 9.00 -19.13
C LEU A 807 13.60 8.16 -17.87
N MET A 808 12.53 7.39 -17.67
CA MET A 808 12.46 6.45 -16.54
C MET A 808 13.58 5.41 -16.59
N LYS A 809 14.02 5.05 -17.80
CA LYS A 809 15.18 4.18 -18.05
C LYS A 809 16.54 4.91 -18.04
N ASN A 810 16.57 6.23 -17.85
CA ASN A 810 17.76 7.10 -17.92
C ASN A 810 18.56 6.99 -19.24
N ILE A 811 17.93 6.57 -20.32
CA ILE A 811 18.57 6.49 -21.65
C ILE A 811 18.63 7.88 -22.28
N LEU A 812 17.60 8.70 -22.02
CA LEU A 812 17.46 10.04 -22.54
C LEU A 812 17.79 11.09 -21.47
N LYS A 813 18.50 12.15 -21.86
CA LYS A 813 18.66 13.36 -21.05
C LYS A 813 17.92 14.52 -21.72
N ILE A 814 16.88 15.05 -21.07
CA ILE A 814 16.24 16.29 -21.55
C ILE A 814 17.18 17.45 -21.17
N LYS A 815 17.95 17.95 -22.12
CA LYS A 815 18.70 19.21 -22.00
C LYS A 815 18.31 20.12 -23.15
N GLY A 816 17.86 21.34 -22.85
CA GLY A 816 17.46 22.35 -23.82
C GLY A 816 16.04 22.21 -24.38
N TYR A 817 15.29 21.18 -23.98
CA TYR A 817 13.90 20.93 -24.43
C TYR A 817 12.89 20.96 -23.28
N GLY A 818 13.31 21.33 -22.06
CA GLY A 818 12.41 21.54 -20.93
C GLY A 818 11.21 22.46 -21.23
N PRO A 819 11.39 23.60 -21.93
CA PRO A 819 10.29 24.50 -22.23
C PRO A 819 9.17 23.87 -23.06
N LYS A 820 9.51 22.99 -24.02
CA LYS A 820 8.53 22.28 -24.85
C LYS A 820 7.75 21.23 -24.04
N LEU A 821 8.42 20.52 -23.14
CA LEU A 821 7.77 19.57 -22.24
C LEU A 821 6.79 20.28 -21.30
N VAL A 822 7.19 21.41 -20.73
CA VAL A 822 6.35 22.19 -19.82
C VAL A 822 5.16 22.82 -20.53
N LEU A 823 5.30 23.20 -21.81
CA LEU A 823 4.21 23.73 -22.62
C LEU A 823 3.03 22.74 -22.79
N LEU A 824 3.28 21.43 -22.65
CA LEU A 824 2.22 20.42 -22.71
C LEU A 824 1.25 20.49 -21.53
N LEU A 825 1.59 21.20 -20.44
CA LEU A 825 0.65 21.47 -19.35
C LEU A 825 -0.52 22.38 -19.75
N THR A 826 -0.38 23.07 -20.88
CA THR A 826 -1.39 23.92 -21.50
C THR A 826 -1.89 23.37 -22.84
N ASP A 827 -1.68 22.07 -23.10
CA ASP A 827 -2.19 21.43 -24.31
C ASP A 827 -3.73 21.44 -24.35
N GLU A 828 -4.29 21.48 -25.56
CA GLU A 828 -5.74 21.43 -25.77
C GLU A 828 -6.32 20.06 -25.38
N ASN A 829 -5.52 18.99 -25.48
CA ASN A 829 -5.92 17.65 -25.11
C ASN A 829 -5.66 17.37 -23.62
N ALA A 830 -6.74 17.10 -22.86
CA ALA A 830 -6.70 16.80 -21.44
C ALA A 830 -5.82 15.57 -21.09
N GLU A 831 -5.81 14.54 -21.92
CA GLU A 831 -4.99 13.33 -21.69
C GLU A 831 -3.49 13.65 -21.75
N ILE A 832 -3.09 14.49 -22.71
CA ILE A 832 -1.69 14.90 -22.88
C ILE A 832 -1.23 15.72 -21.67
N LYS A 833 -2.11 16.61 -21.20
CA LYS A 833 -1.87 17.40 -20.00
C LYS A 833 -1.66 16.52 -18.76
N GLU A 834 -2.55 15.57 -18.50
CA GLU A 834 -2.42 14.64 -17.37
C GLU A 834 -1.14 13.80 -17.46
N MET A 835 -0.80 13.26 -18.64
CA MET A 835 0.45 12.52 -18.83
C MET A 835 1.68 13.40 -18.56
N ALA A 836 1.65 14.68 -18.95
CA ALA A 836 2.74 15.62 -18.72
C ALA A 836 2.87 15.96 -17.22
N GLU A 837 1.76 16.18 -16.52
CA GLU A 837 1.73 16.37 -15.06
C GLU A 837 2.35 15.17 -14.33
N HIS A 838 1.91 13.95 -14.68
CA HIS A 838 2.45 12.72 -14.10
C HIS A 838 3.95 12.55 -14.37
N LEU A 839 4.42 12.82 -15.59
CA LEU A 839 5.84 12.75 -15.92
C LEU A 839 6.67 13.76 -15.10
N LEU A 840 6.18 15.00 -14.93
CA LEU A 840 6.88 16.02 -14.14
C LEU A 840 6.91 15.67 -12.64
N ILE A 841 5.82 15.11 -12.09
CA ILE A 841 5.79 14.58 -10.72
C ILE A 841 6.80 13.43 -10.54
N GLN A 842 6.98 12.59 -11.56
CA GLN A 842 7.98 11.52 -11.49
C GLN A 842 9.42 12.05 -11.62
N ILE A 843 9.65 13.05 -12.47
CA ILE A 843 10.96 13.70 -12.62
C ILE A 843 11.33 14.50 -11.37
N SER A 844 10.36 15.07 -10.64
CA SER A 844 10.62 15.85 -9.41
C SER A 844 11.32 15.05 -8.32
N LYS A 845 11.17 13.71 -8.32
CA LYS A 845 11.97 12.81 -7.46
C LYS A 845 13.49 13.01 -7.65
N LYS A 846 13.93 13.46 -8.83
CA LYS A 846 15.31 13.85 -9.14
C LYS A 846 15.43 15.37 -9.16
N GLU A 847 15.58 15.95 -7.97
CA GLU A 847 15.57 17.41 -7.72
C GLU A 847 16.50 18.21 -8.66
N ASN A 848 17.71 17.69 -8.96
CA ASN A 848 18.66 18.35 -9.87
C ASN A 848 18.15 18.47 -11.32
N THR A 849 17.42 17.47 -11.81
CA THR A 849 16.87 17.45 -13.18
C THR A 849 15.70 18.43 -13.26
N MET A 850 14.80 18.39 -12.27
CA MET A 850 13.67 19.32 -12.20
C MET A 850 14.13 20.78 -12.10
N THR A 851 15.15 21.04 -11.27
CA THR A 851 15.78 22.38 -11.16
C THR A 851 16.34 22.84 -12.51
N THR A 852 16.98 21.95 -13.27
CA THR A 852 17.52 22.29 -14.59
C THR A 852 16.41 22.58 -15.60
N LEU A 853 15.35 21.75 -15.63
CA LEU A 853 14.20 21.94 -16.51
C LEU A 853 13.45 23.25 -16.23
N LEU A 854 13.28 23.58 -14.95
CA LEU A 854 12.66 24.84 -14.54
C LEU A 854 13.49 26.05 -14.92
N TYR A 855 14.80 25.97 -14.71
CA TYR A 855 15.69 27.04 -15.14
C TYR A 855 15.61 27.26 -16.65
N GLU A 856 15.65 26.19 -17.46
CA GLU A 856 15.48 26.28 -18.92
C GLU A 856 14.14 26.92 -19.30
N THR A 857 13.06 26.53 -18.63
CA THR A 857 11.71 27.07 -18.86
C THR A 857 11.62 28.56 -18.53
N ILE A 858 12.21 28.97 -17.41
CA ILE A 858 12.26 30.37 -16.98
C ILE A 858 13.07 31.21 -17.99
N THR A 859 14.19 30.68 -18.49
CA THR A 859 15.03 31.39 -19.48
C THR A 859 14.43 31.45 -20.89
N ALA A 860 13.49 30.57 -21.22
CA ALA A 860 12.87 30.53 -22.54
C ALA A 860 11.74 31.56 -22.75
N GLU A 861 11.29 32.22 -21.69
CA GLU A 861 10.30 33.32 -21.72
C GLU A 861 9.02 33.02 -22.53
N ASN A 862 8.42 31.84 -22.33
CA ASN A 862 7.15 31.49 -22.96
C ASN A 862 5.99 32.26 -22.29
N GLY A 863 5.15 32.96 -23.08
CA GLY A 863 4.04 33.80 -22.58
C GLY A 863 2.97 33.08 -21.73
N GLN A 864 3.03 31.75 -21.61
CA GLN A 864 2.14 30.92 -20.79
C GLN A 864 2.75 30.54 -19.42
N LEU A 865 3.97 30.99 -19.10
CA LEU A 865 4.64 30.77 -17.82
C LEU A 865 3.79 31.12 -16.58
N PRO A 866 2.98 32.21 -16.56
CA PRO A 866 2.14 32.56 -15.40
C PRO A 866 1.13 31.47 -14.99
N LEU A 867 0.60 30.73 -15.96
CA LEU A 867 -0.41 29.67 -15.72
C LEU A 867 0.23 28.39 -15.17
N ILE A 868 1.50 28.17 -15.51
CA ILE A 868 2.19 26.90 -15.28
C ILE A 868 3.05 26.95 -14.00
N ILE A 869 3.49 28.14 -13.59
CA ILE A 869 4.44 28.31 -12.50
C ILE A 869 3.92 27.81 -11.15
N GLY A 870 2.60 27.88 -10.91
CA GLY A 870 1.98 27.42 -9.66
C GLY A 870 2.24 25.92 -9.46
N PHE A 871 1.85 25.11 -10.44
CA PHE A 871 2.09 23.67 -10.44
C PHE A 871 3.57 23.31 -10.30
N LEU A 872 4.44 24.00 -11.06
CA LEU A 872 5.88 23.76 -11.04
C LEU A 872 6.54 24.11 -9.69
N THR A 873 5.99 25.08 -8.97
CA THR A 873 6.48 25.51 -7.65
C THR A 873 6.21 24.45 -6.59
N ASP A 874 5.08 23.76 -6.67
CA ASP A 874 4.71 22.69 -5.74
C ASP A 874 5.63 21.45 -5.89
N LEU A 875 6.25 21.29 -7.05
CA LEU A 875 7.13 20.15 -7.36
C LEU A 875 8.58 20.33 -6.88
N VAL A 876 8.95 21.46 -6.29
CA VAL A 876 10.36 21.77 -5.95
C VAL A 876 10.51 22.15 -4.49
N SER A 877 11.62 21.71 -3.87
CA SER A 877 11.93 22.04 -2.49
C SER A 877 12.24 23.53 -2.31
N GLU A 878 11.99 24.04 -1.10
CA GLU A 878 12.32 25.42 -0.73
C GLU A 878 13.79 25.80 -0.98
N LYS A 879 14.73 24.85 -0.80
CA LYS A 879 16.17 25.09 -1.05
C LYS A 879 16.48 25.27 -2.53
N ALA A 880 15.79 24.53 -3.40
CA ALA A 880 15.96 24.62 -4.84
C ALA A 880 15.30 25.89 -5.41
N LYS A 881 14.18 26.36 -4.84
CA LYS A 881 13.54 27.64 -5.18
C LYS A 881 14.51 28.83 -4.99
N GLU A 882 15.22 28.88 -3.86
CA GLU A 882 16.23 29.92 -3.58
C GLU A 882 17.38 29.89 -4.59
N SER A 883 17.92 28.70 -4.91
CA SER A 883 18.98 28.51 -5.90
C SER A 883 18.56 28.91 -7.32
N LEU A 884 17.32 28.58 -7.70
CA LEU A 884 16.74 28.95 -8.99
C LEU A 884 16.58 30.44 -9.14
N PHE A 885 16.04 31.11 -8.11
CA PHE A 885 15.87 32.55 -8.11
C PHE A 885 17.21 33.28 -8.25
N LEU A 886 18.25 32.83 -7.53
CA LEU A 886 19.60 33.39 -7.64
C LEU A 886 20.24 33.16 -9.02
N LYS A 887 19.95 32.03 -9.68
CA LYS A 887 20.42 31.76 -11.06
C LYS A 887 19.64 32.59 -12.10
N ALA A 888 18.34 32.73 -11.93
CA ALA A 888 17.47 33.55 -12.78
C ALA A 888 17.85 35.03 -12.68
N LEU A 889 18.19 35.54 -11.50
CA LEU A 889 18.71 36.91 -11.30
C LEU A 889 20.05 37.16 -12.03
N ARG A 890 20.87 36.13 -12.23
CA ARG A 890 22.16 36.22 -12.92
C ARG A 890 22.05 36.09 -14.44
N SER A 891 20.92 35.60 -14.94
CA SER A 891 20.60 35.53 -16.36
C SER A 891 19.72 36.73 -16.72
N ASN A 892 19.84 37.29 -17.92
CA ASN A 892 19.09 38.49 -18.35
C ASN A 892 17.59 38.20 -18.58
N VAL A 893 16.87 37.73 -17.55
CA VAL A 893 15.43 37.42 -17.60
C VAL A 893 14.62 38.69 -17.30
N ASN A 894 13.50 38.88 -18.00
CA ASN A 894 12.64 40.06 -17.85
C ASN A 894 12.17 40.32 -16.40
N SER A 895 12.07 41.60 -16.02
CA SER A 895 11.70 42.06 -14.67
C SER A 895 10.31 41.58 -14.22
N GLU A 896 9.36 41.40 -15.15
CA GLU A 896 8.02 40.89 -14.85
C GLU A 896 8.02 39.42 -14.46
N THR A 897 8.79 38.59 -15.17
CA THR A 897 9.00 37.17 -14.86
C THR A 897 9.67 36.99 -13.49
N LEU A 898 10.63 37.85 -13.15
CA LEU A 898 11.29 37.84 -11.84
C LEU A 898 10.33 38.22 -10.69
N LYS A 899 9.41 39.17 -10.90
CA LYS A 899 8.36 39.51 -9.92
C LYS A 899 7.39 38.34 -9.70
N LEU A 900 6.99 37.69 -10.80
CA LEU A 900 6.09 36.54 -10.77
C LEU A 900 6.73 35.36 -10.03
N LEU A 901 8.02 35.09 -10.27
CA LEU A 901 8.80 34.10 -9.52
C LEU A 901 8.91 34.45 -8.03
N CYS A 902 9.14 35.72 -7.68
CA CYS A 902 9.22 36.16 -6.28
C CYS A 902 7.90 35.90 -5.54
N SER A 903 6.77 36.20 -6.19
CA SER A 903 5.44 35.95 -5.63
C SER A 903 5.09 34.46 -5.56
N ALA A 904 5.44 33.66 -6.58
CA ALA A 904 5.16 32.22 -6.59
C ALA A 904 6.00 31.46 -5.56
N PHE A 905 7.26 31.85 -5.37
CA PHE A 905 8.16 31.19 -4.42
C PHE A 905 8.02 31.66 -2.97
N ASN A 906 7.08 32.58 -2.65
CA ASN A 906 6.89 33.15 -1.31
C ASN A 906 8.20 33.63 -0.66
N LEU A 907 9.09 34.25 -1.44
CA LEU A 907 10.42 34.66 -0.97
C LEU A 907 10.39 35.98 -0.18
N ASP A 908 9.26 36.67 -0.15
CA ASP A 908 9.11 38.01 0.46
C ASP A 908 9.42 38.02 1.97
N ASP A 909 9.14 36.94 2.71
CA ASP A 909 9.40 36.86 4.16
C ASP A 909 10.87 36.54 4.52
N ARG A 910 11.63 35.88 3.63
CA ARG A 910 13.05 35.50 3.88
C ARG A 910 14.06 36.49 3.33
N ILE A 911 13.73 37.20 2.25
CA ILE A 911 14.58 38.25 1.70
C ILE A 911 14.57 39.48 2.62
N ALA A 912 13.49 39.71 3.38
CA ALA A 912 13.46 40.70 4.46
C ALA A 912 14.44 40.38 5.61
N GLY A 913 14.75 39.09 5.85
CA GLY A 913 15.72 38.64 6.86
C GLY A 913 17.18 38.61 6.40
N SER A 914 17.43 38.70 5.09
CA SER A 914 18.78 38.72 4.49
C SER A 914 18.97 40.01 3.69
N GLY A 915 18.96 41.14 4.39
CA GLY A 915 19.23 42.45 3.82
C GLY A 915 20.56 42.46 3.06
N GLY A 916 20.50 42.49 1.73
CA GLY A 916 21.71 42.63 0.93
C GLY A 916 21.61 42.47 -0.59
N LEU A 917 20.59 41.82 -1.15
CA LEU A 917 20.66 41.42 -2.58
C LEU A 917 19.70 42.14 -3.55
N LEU A 918 18.75 42.96 -3.07
CA LEU A 918 17.85 43.73 -3.95
C LEU A 918 18.36 45.15 -4.32
N ASN A 919 19.56 45.56 -3.90
CA ASN A 919 20.09 46.91 -4.17
C ASN A 919 21.10 46.98 -5.34
N ARG A 920 21.14 46.00 -6.24
CA ARG A 920 21.96 46.08 -7.47
C ARG A 920 21.20 45.67 -8.72
N SER A 921 20.32 46.54 -9.19
CA SER A 921 20.27 46.99 -10.60
C SER A 921 19.11 47.97 -10.79
N LYS A 922 19.49 49.24 -10.97
CA LYS A 922 18.83 50.09 -11.95
C LYS A 922 19.17 49.59 -13.34
#